data_AF-A0A832WYQ3-F1
#
_entry.id   AF-A0A832WYQ3-F1
#
_cell.length_a   1.000
_cell.length_b   1.000
_cell.length_c   1.000
_cell.angle_alpha   90.00
_cell.angle_beta   90.00
_cell.angle_gamma   90.00
#
_symmetry.space_group_name_H-M   'P 1'
#
loop_
_entity.id
_entity.type
_entity.pdbx_description
1 polymer ?
#
loop_
_entity_poly.entity_id
_entity_poly.type
_entity_poly.pdbx_seq_one_letter_code
_entity_poly.pdbx_strand_id
1 'polypeptide(L)'
;WLWDDLSCTDIAELADFVSQTGELRHGILVLPPDERFKGMLEEILIPHRVREGLVCISDTYVFLACLGLDLKLKKRPAWQNAPMDDPLSLVSHLSGFGMRSRGGTRIGGRMGRPGKSRPRKMNPPPHSLFPLGEAGGSRRSFQEASNHAPQPNMDGGVITIETGRRRCPSCGAETFQNRCECGAHTEPVYSCPRCKREQAGPECPSCHTALACSQVVTLNVKQEYAAAMERLGLRESSISLVKGVKGLISRERTVEPMEKGILRAARDLFVFKDGTIRFDMIDLPLTHIRPGEVGVLPERLRELGYAEDIAGEPLLSPSQVVELKAQDILVSDSCAEYMVKVAQFLDELLEKCYGLPPFYRVQTRDDLLGHLVIGLAPHTSAGVLARIVGFSRANVGYAHPFFHAAKRRNCFFGDTEIETFDGREWCTRPIRQIVAENFDLSRPGIDRLGTYYSDPSSTLLVRTVDREGKPHLRRVTSVSLHRSPEALIRFETRGGREIAVTPDHAMLVWDICSLRKIRAVELKEGDPVPVMVGANVLTDHIIRREVVPSPDTRVFCLTVAEDHTVLANGIFTGQCDGDEDCIMLLLDGLINFSRSFLPETRGGSMDAPLVLTTRIDPAEIDKESHNLDVGPGYPLELYLATLNYAHPKEVEGLVDRVGRRLGTPAQIEGFSFTHDTTDISAGPLESTYTQLKSMIEKLDAELALAGKIRAVDEDDVAERVLTTHFIRDLQGNLSAFSKQKFRCVKCNTSYRRMPLAGKCNRCGGNIIPTVHEGSVKKYLEMSRDICRKYKVSEYTRQRVQVLDMAIESTFGQEKSQQMGLADFM
;
A
#
# COMPACT_ATOMS: atom_id res chain seq x y z
N TRP A 1 18.95 -29.93 -16.73
CA TRP A 1 19.83 -29.39 -15.67
C TRP A 1 20.39 -28.05 -16.13
N LEU A 2 20.96 -27.25 -15.23
CA LEU A 2 21.47 -25.91 -15.54
C LEU A 2 22.93 -25.98 -16.00
N TRP A 3 23.19 -26.61 -17.14
CA TRP A 3 24.56 -26.81 -17.64
C TRP A 3 25.33 -25.51 -17.91
N ASP A 4 24.62 -24.42 -18.17
CA ASP A 4 25.17 -23.08 -18.39
C ASP A 4 25.82 -22.48 -17.14
N ASP A 5 25.56 -23.04 -15.96
CA ASP A 5 26.15 -22.58 -14.70
C ASP A 5 27.54 -23.19 -14.43
N LEU A 6 27.98 -24.18 -15.22
CA LEU A 6 29.33 -24.75 -15.15
C LEU A 6 30.19 -24.27 -16.31
N SER A 7 31.50 -24.18 -16.09
CA SER A 7 32.44 -23.99 -17.20
C SER A 7 32.62 -25.29 -18.00
N CYS A 8 33.05 -25.16 -19.27
CA CYS A 8 33.42 -26.33 -20.09
C CYS A 8 34.50 -27.20 -19.42
N THR A 9 35.42 -26.56 -18.68
CA THR A 9 36.45 -27.24 -17.90
C THR A 9 35.86 -28.04 -16.74
N ASP A 10 34.91 -27.47 -15.99
CA ASP A 10 34.25 -28.19 -14.90
C ASP A 10 33.48 -29.40 -15.41
N ILE A 11 32.82 -29.29 -16.57
CA ILE A 11 32.11 -30.40 -17.21
C ILE A 11 33.09 -31.51 -17.63
N ALA A 12 34.24 -31.14 -18.18
CA ALA A 12 35.26 -32.11 -18.57
C ALA A 12 35.85 -32.85 -17.36
N GLU A 13 36.13 -32.12 -16.28
CA GLU A 13 36.62 -32.68 -15.03
C GLU A 13 35.57 -33.58 -14.36
N LEU A 14 34.30 -33.18 -14.37
CA LEU A 14 33.20 -34.00 -13.88
C LEU A 14 33.06 -35.30 -14.68
N ALA A 15 33.21 -35.23 -16.01
CA ALA A 15 33.22 -36.42 -16.85
C ALA A 15 34.41 -37.35 -16.56
N ASP A 16 35.60 -36.79 -16.32
CA ASP A 16 36.79 -37.57 -15.90
C ASP A 16 36.59 -38.22 -14.54
N PHE A 17 36.05 -37.50 -13.57
CA PHE A 17 35.77 -38.01 -12.23
C PHE A 17 34.79 -39.17 -12.27
N VAL A 18 33.66 -39.00 -12.97
CA VAL A 18 32.66 -40.06 -13.16
C VAL A 18 33.27 -41.27 -13.90
N SER A 19 34.14 -41.03 -14.88
CA SER A 19 34.79 -42.09 -15.65
C SER A 19 35.78 -42.92 -14.83
N GLN A 20 36.54 -42.27 -13.94
CA GLN A 20 37.58 -42.92 -13.15
C GLN A 20 37.05 -43.59 -11.88
N THR A 21 36.03 -43.01 -11.26
CA THR A 21 35.61 -43.39 -9.90
C THR A 21 34.16 -43.85 -9.79
N GLY A 22 33.36 -43.66 -10.85
CA GLY A 22 31.96 -44.02 -10.82
C GLY A 22 31.71 -45.52 -10.87
N GLU A 23 30.63 -45.95 -10.21
CA GLU A 23 30.15 -47.32 -10.25
C GLU A 23 28.65 -47.35 -10.56
N LEU A 24 28.24 -48.21 -11.48
CA LEU A 24 26.81 -48.41 -11.79
C LEU A 24 26.26 -49.59 -10.98
N ARG A 25 25.39 -49.30 -10.02
CA ARG A 25 24.69 -50.31 -9.20
C ARG A 25 23.19 -50.27 -9.51
N HIS A 26 22.66 -51.32 -10.14
CA HIS A 26 21.23 -51.44 -10.46
C HIS A 26 20.64 -50.21 -11.20
N GLY A 27 21.40 -49.60 -12.12
CA GLY A 27 20.97 -48.42 -12.87
C GLY A 27 21.16 -47.08 -12.16
N ILE A 28 21.69 -47.08 -10.93
CA ILE A 28 22.05 -45.88 -10.17
C ILE A 28 23.54 -45.64 -10.32
N LEU A 29 23.92 -44.41 -10.67
CA LEU A 29 25.33 -43.99 -10.64
C LEU A 29 25.73 -43.66 -9.20
N VAL A 30 26.76 -44.33 -8.72
CA VAL A 30 27.33 -44.16 -7.39
C VAL A 30 28.71 -43.54 -7.54
N LEU A 31 28.93 -42.42 -6.85
CA LEU A 31 30.19 -41.68 -6.84
C LEU A 31 30.73 -41.62 -5.40
N PRO A 32 32.07 -41.66 -5.22
CA PRO A 32 32.67 -41.44 -3.91
C PRO A 32 32.42 -40.00 -3.41
N PRO A 33 32.54 -39.75 -2.09
CA PRO A 33 32.40 -38.40 -1.55
C PRO A 33 33.54 -37.51 -2.05
N ASP A 34 33.17 -36.46 -2.78
CA ASP A 34 34.06 -35.36 -3.14
C ASP A 34 33.27 -34.05 -3.08
N GLU A 35 33.71 -33.12 -2.22
CA GLU A 35 33.02 -31.86 -1.97
C GLU A 35 32.95 -30.97 -3.23
N ARG A 36 34.00 -30.98 -4.06
CA ARG A 36 34.05 -30.15 -5.27
C ARG A 36 33.05 -30.65 -6.31
N PHE A 37 33.07 -31.94 -6.62
CA PHE A 37 32.14 -32.51 -7.59
C PHE A 37 30.71 -32.53 -7.06
N LYS A 38 30.51 -32.70 -5.75
CA LYS A 38 29.21 -32.54 -5.12
C LYS A 38 28.67 -31.11 -5.31
N GLY A 39 29.50 -30.08 -5.09
CA GLY A 39 29.13 -28.69 -5.36
C GLY A 39 28.70 -28.46 -6.81
N MET A 40 29.43 -29.02 -7.78
CA MET A 40 29.05 -28.93 -9.20
C MET A 40 27.68 -29.57 -9.48
N LEU A 41 27.39 -30.74 -8.90
CA LEU A 41 26.09 -31.41 -9.05
C LEU A 41 24.93 -30.58 -8.45
N GLU A 42 25.19 -29.92 -7.32
CA GLU A 42 24.23 -29.00 -6.67
C GLU A 42 24.02 -27.71 -7.48
N GLU A 43 25.07 -27.20 -8.12
CA GLU A 43 25.01 -26.01 -8.97
C GLU A 43 24.06 -26.21 -10.15
N ILE A 44 24.21 -27.33 -10.88
CA ILE A 44 23.37 -27.67 -12.03
C ILE A 44 22.01 -28.26 -11.68
N LEU A 45 21.71 -28.39 -10.38
CA LEU A 45 20.48 -28.94 -9.82
C LEU A 45 20.18 -30.39 -10.25
N ILE A 46 21.17 -31.27 -10.18
CA ILE A 46 20.96 -32.71 -10.35
C ILE A 46 20.40 -33.32 -9.07
N PRO A 47 19.20 -33.94 -9.11
CA PRO A 47 18.67 -34.67 -7.96
C PRO A 47 19.56 -35.87 -7.63
N HIS A 48 20.15 -35.85 -6.43
CA HIS A 48 20.99 -36.94 -5.93
C HIS A 48 20.73 -37.18 -4.45
N ARG A 49 21.10 -38.36 -3.95
CA ARG A 49 21.00 -38.74 -2.54
C ARG A 49 22.36 -39.14 -2.01
N VAL A 50 22.67 -38.78 -0.78
CA VAL A 50 23.88 -39.27 -0.11
C VAL A 50 23.51 -40.46 0.79
N ARG A 51 24.11 -41.62 0.57
CA ARG A 51 23.91 -42.83 1.39
C ARG A 51 25.26 -43.41 1.77
N GLU A 52 25.50 -43.61 3.06
CA GLU A 52 26.78 -44.13 3.57
C GLU A 52 28.00 -43.32 3.08
N GLY A 53 27.83 -42.00 2.89
CA GLY A 53 28.86 -41.12 2.34
C GLY A 53 29.00 -41.15 0.81
N LEU A 54 28.28 -42.01 0.09
CA LEU A 54 28.32 -42.11 -1.37
C LEU A 54 27.20 -41.27 -2.02
N VAL A 55 27.53 -40.58 -3.12
CA VAL A 55 26.58 -39.81 -3.91
C VAL A 55 25.89 -40.72 -4.92
N CYS A 56 24.56 -40.83 -4.83
CA CYS A 56 23.72 -41.70 -5.64
C CYS A 56 22.82 -40.87 -6.56
N ILE A 57 23.02 -41.00 -7.88
CA ILE A 57 22.24 -40.30 -8.92
C ILE A 57 21.32 -41.30 -9.61
N SER A 58 20.01 -41.00 -9.64
CA SER A 58 18.98 -41.88 -10.21
C SER A 58 18.77 -41.65 -11.71
N ASP A 59 18.93 -40.41 -12.20
CA ASP A 59 18.78 -40.05 -13.62
C ASP A 59 20.06 -40.32 -14.43
N THR A 60 20.57 -41.53 -14.29
CA THR A 60 21.92 -41.93 -14.71
C THR A 60 22.15 -41.79 -16.22
N TYR A 61 21.23 -42.27 -17.05
CA TYR A 61 21.48 -42.38 -18.49
C TYR A 61 21.58 -41.02 -19.19
N VAL A 62 20.68 -40.10 -18.86
CA VAL A 62 20.71 -38.74 -19.42
C VAL A 62 21.95 -38.01 -18.93
N PHE A 63 22.38 -38.27 -17.68
CA PHE A 63 23.56 -37.63 -17.10
C PHE A 63 24.86 -38.10 -17.78
N LEU A 64 25.02 -39.42 -17.94
CA LEU A 64 26.16 -39.98 -18.67
C LEU A 64 26.20 -39.52 -20.13
N ALA A 65 25.05 -39.43 -20.80
CA ALA A 65 24.98 -38.89 -22.15
C ALA A 65 25.47 -37.44 -22.21
N CYS A 66 25.01 -36.59 -21.30
CA CYS A 66 25.46 -35.19 -21.17
C CYS A 66 26.97 -35.06 -20.92
N LEU A 67 27.56 -35.97 -20.14
CA LEU A 67 29.01 -36.02 -19.91
C LEU A 67 29.80 -36.70 -21.04
N GLY A 68 29.13 -37.16 -22.10
CA GLY A 68 29.79 -37.86 -23.19
C GLY A 68 30.38 -39.21 -22.79
N LEU A 69 29.80 -39.90 -21.80
CA LEU A 69 30.22 -41.21 -21.32
C LEU A 69 29.34 -42.34 -21.87
N ASP A 70 29.92 -43.53 -22.03
CA ASP A 70 29.17 -44.76 -22.34
C ASP A 70 28.66 -45.46 -21.06
N LEU A 71 27.93 -46.57 -21.23
CA LEU A 71 27.41 -47.36 -20.09
C LEU A 71 28.51 -48.10 -19.30
N LYS A 72 29.76 -48.10 -19.79
CA LYS A 72 30.94 -48.59 -19.06
C LYS A 72 31.71 -47.43 -18.43
N LEU A 73 31.11 -46.25 -18.39
CA LEU A 73 31.67 -45.00 -17.86
C LEU A 73 32.94 -44.55 -18.59
N LYS A 74 33.12 -44.91 -19.86
CA LYS A 74 34.27 -44.46 -20.68
C LYS A 74 33.88 -43.28 -21.55
N LYS A 75 34.80 -42.34 -21.73
CA LYS A 75 34.64 -41.21 -22.66
C LYS A 75 34.39 -41.71 -24.08
N ARG A 76 33.33 -41.21 -24.70
CA ARG A 76 32.97 -41.49 -26.10
C ARG A 76 33.87 -40.71 -27.06
N PRO A 77 34.00 -41.14 -28.33
CA PRO A 77 34.75 -40.41 -29.34
C PRO A 77 34.28 -38.96 -29.57
N ALA A 78 33.06 -38.61 -29.16
CA ALA A 78 32.51 -37.25 -29.22
C ALA A 78 33.37 -36.20 -28.50
N TRP A 79 34.21 -36.60 -27.54
CA TRP A 79 35.18 -35.72 -26.89
C TRP A 79 36.32 -35.26 -27.81
N GLN A 80 36.60 -35.95 -28.93
CA GLN A 80 37.71 -35.62 -29.83
C GLN A 80 37.48 -34.32 -30.62
N ASN A 81 36.21 -33.97 -30.86
CA ASN A 81 35.79 -32.79 -31.60
C ASN A 81 34.80 -31.93 -30.81
N ALA A 82 34.84 -32.02 -29.47
CA ALA A 82 33.95 -31.29 -28.59
C ALA A 82 34.25 -29.77 -28.63
N PRO A 83 33.22 -28.92 -28.84
CA PRO A 83 33.40 -27.47 -28.76
C PRO A 83 33.59 -27.07 -27.29
N MET A 84 34.63 -26.29 -26.99
CA MET A 84 34.99 -25.90 -25.61
C MET A 84 34.69 -24.43 -25.29
N ASP A 85 33.98 -23.73 -26.17
CA ASP A 85 33.72 -22.30 -26.05
C ASP A 85 32.46 -21.99 -25.22
N ASP A 86 31.46 -22.86 -25.30
CA ASP A 86 30.15 -22.69 -24.66
C ASP A 86 29.69 -24.00 -23.98
N PRO A 87 29.39 -23.99 -22.67
CA PRO A 87 29.01 -25.18 -21.91
C PRO A 87 27.80 -25.92 -22.49
N LEU A 88 26.79 -25.18 -22.98
CA LEU A 88 25.58 -25.79 -23.52
C LEU A 88 25.84 -26.49 -24.85
N SER A 89 26.62 -25.85 -25.72
CA SER A 89 27.08 -26.41 -26.99
C SER A 89 27.93 -27.65 -26.78
N LEU A 90 28.81 -27.65 -25.77
CA LEU A 90 29.59 -28.81 -25.36
C LEU A 90 28.67 -29.98 -24.99
N VAL A 91 27.74 -29.77 -24.05
CA VAL A 91 26.85 -30.83 -23.56
C VAL A 91 25.88 -31.30 -24.64
N SER A 92 25.40 -30.40 -25.50
CA SER A 92 24.56 -30.72 -26.66
C SER A 92 25.31 -31.62 -27.64
N HIS A 93 26.56 -31.29 -27.97
CA HIS A 93 27.43 -32.11 -28.82
C HIS A 93 27.74 -33.46 -28.20
N LEU A 94 28.13 -33.48 -26.92
CA LEU A 94 28.48 -34.70 -26.20
C LEU A 94 27.30 -35.65 -26.08
N SER A 95 26.09 -35.14 -25.82
CA SER A 95 24.88 -35.94 -25.66
C SER A 95 24.27 -36.38 -26.99
N GLY A 96 24.39 -35.56 -28.03
CA GLY A 96 23.69 -35.71 -29.30
C GLY A 96 22.26 -35.16 -29.27
N PHE A 97 21.85 -34.46 -28.21
CA PHE A 97 20.53 -33.84 -28.09
C PHE A 97 20.58 -32.36 -28.48
N GLY A 98 19.53 -31.87 -29.14
CA GLY A 98 19.31 -30.43 -29.27
C GLY A 98 18.93 -29.85 -27.91
N MET A 99 19.81 -29.05 -27.31
CA MET A 99 19.62 -28.49 -25.98
C MET A 99 19.40 -26.97 -26.04
N ARG A 100 18.65 -26.45 -25.08
CA ARG A 100 18.43 -25.01 -24.85
C ARG A 100 18.63 -24.71 -23.37
N SER A 101 19.04 -23.49 -23.06
CA SER A 101 19.19 -23.04 -21.69
C SER A 101 17.85 -23.16 -20.96
N ARG A 102 17.86 -23.81 -19.79
CA ARG A 102 16.70 -23.84 -18.89
C ARG A 102 16.70 -22.64 -17.93
N GLY A 103 17.87 -22.12 -17.59
CA GLY A 103 18.03 -21.01 -16.65
C GLY A 103 17.78 -19.65 -17.29
N GLY A 104 18.22 -19.47 -18.54
CA GLY A 104 17.98 -18.27 -19.36
C GLY A 104 18.19 -16.97 -18.58
N THR A 105 17.10 -16.26 -18.32
CA THR A 105 17.08 -15.00 -17.57
C THR A 105 16.69 -15.24 -16.12
N ARG A 106 17.49 -14.70 -15.19
CA ARG A 106 17.20 -14.68 -13.75
C ARG A 106 16.72 -13.31 -13.33
N ILE A 107 15.65 -13.26 -12.53
CA ILE A 107 15.07 -12.02 -12.01
C ILE A 107 15.30 -11.98 -10.50
N GLY A 108 15.87 -10.88 -10.02
CA GLY A 108 16.00 -10.62 -8.60
C GLY A 108 14.67 -10.18 -7.98
N GLY A 109 14.48 -10.46 -6.70
CA GLY A 109 13.30 -10.03 -5.96
C GLY A 109 13.64 -9.68 -4.53
N ARG A 110 13.02 -8.62 -4.01
CA ARG A 110 13.09 -8.24 -2.60
C ARG A 110 11.68 -8.12 -2.05
N MET A 111 11.45 -8.71 -0.87
CA MET A 111 10.18 -8.54 -0.16
C MET A 111 9.99 -7.05 0.15
N GLY A 112 8.88 -6.48 -0.35
CA GLY A 112 8.59 -5.06 -0.22
C GLY A 112 7.61 -4.78 0.92
N ARG A 113 6.34 -5.15 0.71
CA ARG A 113 5.25 -4.90 1.65
C ARG A 113 4.50 -6.21 1.95
N PRO A 114 4.21 -6.52 3.22
CA PRO A 114 3.41 -7.68 3.55
C PRO A 114 1.94 -7.48 3.20
N GLY A 115 1.21 -8.60 3.02
CA GLY A 115 -0.25 -8.65 2.95
C GLY A 115 -0.93 -7.81 4.05
N LYS A 116 -2.00 -7.07 3.71
CA LYS A 116 -2.80 -6.30 4.67
C LYS A 116 -4.28 -6.45 4.35
N SER A 117 -5.04 -6.80 5.39
CA SER A 117 -6.49 -6.89 5.37
C SER A 117 -7.01 -6.47 6.75
N ARG A 118 -7.38 -5.20 6.93
CA ARG A 118 -7.74 -4.64 8.25
C ARG A 118 -8.78 -3.52 8.16
N PRO A 119 -9.67 -3.37 9.17
CA PRO A 119 -10.58 -2.23 9.25
C PRO A 119 -9.82 -0.90 9.29
N ARG A 120 -10.34 0.10 8.57
CA ARG A 120 -9.71 1.43 8.52
C ARG A 120 -10.08 2.22 9.77
N LYS A 121 -9.11 2.34 10.69
CA LYS A 121 -9.30 2.99 11.99
C LYS A 121 -8.62 4.35 12.06
N MET A 122 -9.34 5.38 12.51
CA MET A 122 -8.72 6.64 12.92
C MET A 122 -7.90 6.44 14.21
N ASN A 123 -6.98 7.37 14.52
CA ASN A 123 -6.23 7.34 15.76
C ASN A 123 -6.55 8.55 16.66
N PRO A 124 -7.15 8.35 17.84
CA PRO A 124 -7.86 7.16 18.33
C PRO A 124 -9.11 6.83 17.49
N PRO A 125 -9.61 5.59 17.52
CA PRO A 125 -10.74 5.17 16.67
C PRO A 125 -12.09 5.55 17.29
N PRO A 126 -12.88 6.46 16.66
CA PRO A 126 -14.20 6.83 17.15
C PRO A 126 -15.27 5.83 16.66
N HIS A 127 -16.36 5.75 17.42
CA HIS A 127 -17.61 5.09 17.00
C HIS A 127 -18.62 6.12 16.47
N SER A 128 -18.54 7.37 16.95
CA SER A 128 -19.42 8.48 16.58
C SER A 128 -18.63 9.75 16.28
N LEU A 129 -19.08 10.53 15.28
CA LEU A 129 -18.62 11.90 15.04
C LEU A 129 -19.36 12.89 15.97
N PHE A 130 -19.26 12.66 17.28
CA PHE A 130 -19.82 13.51 18.33
C PHE A 130 -18.70 14.11 19.18
N PRO A 131 -18.65 15.44 19.38
CA PRO A 131 -17.57 16.07 20.14
C PRO A 131 -17.77 15.88 21.65
N LEU A 132 -16.75 15.34 22.33
CA LEU A 132 -16.74 15.16 23.79
C LEU A 132 -15.72 16.06 24.51
N GLY A 133 -14.93 16.84 23.77
CA GLY A 133 -13.91 17.72 24.34
C GLY A 133 -12.87 16.97 25.17
N GLU A 134 -12.42 17.60 26.26
CA GLU A 134 -11.53 16.98 27.25
C GLU A 134 -12.29 16.10 28.27
N ALA A 135 -13.62 16.26 28.37
CA ALA A 135 -14.45 15.54 29.34
C ALA A 135 -14.50 14.04 29.06
N GLY A 136 -14.35 13.63 27.79
CA GLY A 136 -14.24 12.23 27.40
C GLY A 136 -12.90 11.57 27.74
N GLY A 137 -11.97 12.26 28.40
CA GLY A 137 -10.68 11.74 28.85
C GLY A 137 -9.75 11.27 27.72
N SER A 138 -8.76 10.44 28.05
CA SER A 138 -7.77 9.95 27.08
C SER A 138 -8.38 9.02 26.03
N ARG A 139 -9.47 8.32 26.40
CA ARG A 139 -10.19 7.37 25.55
C ARG A 139 -11.28 8.02 24.69
N ARG A 140 -11.61 9.29 24.97
CA ARG A 140 -12.68 10.07 24.30
C ARG A 140 -14.02 9.35 24.37
N SER A 141 -14.42 8.90 25.56
CA SER A 141 -15.60 8.05 25.75
C SER A 141 -16.80 8.77 26.36
N PHE A 142 -18.01 8.34 25.98
CA PHE A 142 -19.25 8.85 26.56
C PHE A 142 -19.39 8.47 28.04
N GLN A 143 -18.89 7.30 28.43
CA GLN A 143 -18.88 6.84 29.81
C GLN A 143 -18.01 7.73 30.71
N GLU A 144 -16.80 8.09 30.26
CA GLU A 144 -15.94 9.04 30.99
C GLU A 144 -16.57 10.44 31.04
N ALA A 145 -17.16 10.90 29.92
CA ALA A 145 -17.84 12.19 29.87
C ALA A 145 -19.08 12.25 30.79
N SER A 146 -19.83 11.15 30.92
CA SER A 146 -21.01 11.06 31.79
C SER A 146 -20.66 11.09 33.28
N ASN A 147 -19.46 10.63 33.63
CA ASN A 147 -18.93 10.67 34.99
C ASN A 147 -18.09 11.93 35.27
N HIS A 148 -17.86 12.77 34.25
CA HIS A 148 -17.06 13.98 34.39
C HIS A 148 -17.85 15.03 35.16
N ALA A 149 -17.25 15.55 36.24
CA ALA A 149 -17.77 16.68 37.01
C ALA A 149 -16.76 17.84 36.92
N PRO A 150 -17.19 19.03 36.45
CA PRO A 150 -16.28 20.18 36.34
C PRO A 150 -15.80 20.71 37.71
N GLN A 151 -16.52 20.41 38.79
CA GLN A 151 -16.13 20.69 40.17
C GLN A 151 -16.45 19.49 41.09
N PRO A 152 -15.68 19.26 42.16
CA PRO A 152 -16.07 18.31 43.20
C PRO A 152 -17.41 18.75 43.81
N ASN A 153 -18.38 17.84 43.88
CA ASN A 153 -19.78 18.03 44.35
C ASN A 153 -20.81 18.64 43.37
N MET A 154 -20.53 18.67 42.06
CA MET A 154 -21.59 18.88 41.05
C MET A 154 -22.08 17.54 40.46
N ASP A 155 -23.34 17.50 40.01
CA ASP A 155 -23.88 16.39 39.25
C ASP A 155 -23.02 16.14 37.98
N GLY A 156 -22.50 14.92 37.87
CA GLY A 156 -21.65 14.51 36.76
C GLY A 156 -22.43 14.39 35.45
N GLY A 157 -21.76 14.67 34.33
CA GLY A 157 -22.27 14.44 32.98
C GLY A 157 -22.63 15.71 32.20
N VAL A 158 -22.60 16.88 32.83
CA VAL A 158 -22.77 18.17 32.14
C VAL A 158 -21.44 18.60 31.53
N ILE A 159 -21.39 18.67 30.20
CA ILE A 159 -20.19 19.08 29.45
C ILE A 159 -20.50 20.25 28.53
N THR A 160 -19.46 21.05 28.26
CA THR A 160 -19.51 22.15 27.30
C THR A 160 -18.77 21.73 26.04
N ILE A 161 -19.46 21.73 24.91
CA ILE A 161 -18.93 21.30 23.61
C ILE A 161 -19.11 22.38 22.56
N GLU A 162 -18.24 22.34 21.55
CA GLU A 162 -18.30 23.22 20.38
C GLU A 162 -18.96 22.47 19.22
N THR A 163 -20.06 23.02 18.69
CA THR A 163 -20.88 22.42 17.62
C THR A 163 -21.25 23.46 16.56
N GLY A 164 -21.84 23.04 15.45
CA GLY A 164 -22.40 23.94 14.45
C GLY A 164 -23.70 24.58 14.92
N ARG A 165 -23.89 25.87 14.64
CA ARG A 165 -25.17 26.56 14.87
C ARG A 165 -26.12 26.23 13.74
N ARG A 166 -27.32 25.72 14.05
CA ARG A 166 -28.34 25.39 13.05
C ARG A 166 -29.68 26.02 13.39
N ARG A 167 -30.46 26.39 12.38
CA ARG A 167 -31.80 26.97 12.53
C ARG A 167 -32.80 26.19 11.71
N CYS A 168 -33.96 25.91 12.30
CA CYS A 168 -35.05 25.25 11.60
C CYS A 168 -35.76 26.24 10.66
N PRO A 169 -35.91 25.95 9.34
CA PRO A 169 -36.62 26.83 8.43
C PRO A 169 -38.13 26.88 8.71
N SER A 170 -38.72 25.82 9.27
CA SER A 170 -40.17 25.73 9.54
C SER A 170 -40.65 26.48 10.80
N CYS A 171 -39.95 26.34 11.94
CA CYS A 171 -40.36 26.95 13.21
C CYS A 171 -39.39 28.01 13.74
N GLY A 172 -38.24 28.22 13.09
CA GLY A 172 -37.23 29.20 13.52
C GLY A 172 -36.38 28.77 14.73
N ALA A 173 -36.63 27.61 15.33
CA ALA A 173 -35.88 27.12 16.48
C ALA A 173 -34.39 26.92 16.16
N GLU A 174 -33.51 27.35 17.07
CA GLU A 174 -32.07 27.13 16.95
C GLU A 174 -31.62 25.92 17.75
N THR A 175 -30.76 25.10 17.15
CA THR A 175 -30.27 23.86 17.74
C THR A 175 -28.92 23.47 17.13
N PHE A 176 -28.25 22.48 17.72
CA PHE A 176 -27.11 21.80 17.10
C PHE A 176 -27.54 20.52 16.35
N GLN A 177 -28.76 20.04 16.59
CA GLN A 177 -29.27 18.81 16.00
C GLN A 177 -29.64 19.01 14.53
N ASN A 178 -29.46 17.97 13.71
CA ASN A 178 -29.79 17.99 12.28
C ASN A 178 -31.30 17.93 12.01
N ARG A 179 -32.10 17.54 13.01
CA ARG A 179 -33.56 17.46 12.93
C ARG A 179 -34.14 18.26 14.09
N CYS A 180 -35.07 19.16 13.79
CA CYS A 180 -35.81 19.89 14.80
C CYS A 180 -36.91 19.00 15.40
N GLU A 181 -37.40 19.34 16.60
CA GLU A 181 -38.52 18.67 17.24
C GLU A 181 -39.81 18.71 16.39
N CYS A 182 -39.98 19.75 15.57
CA CYS A 182 -41.10 19.81 14.60
C CYS A 182 -40.94 18.84 13.40
N GLY A 183 -39.82 18.11 13.34
CA GLY A 183 -39.53 17.09 12.32
C GLY A 183 -38.73 17.60 11.11
N ALA A 184 -38.64 18.91 10.89
CA ALA A 184 -37.92 19.50 9.76
C ALA A 184 -36.38 19.43 9.90
N HIS A 185 -35.67 19.37 8.76
CA HIS A 185 -34.20 19.44 8.73
C HIS A 185 -33.73 20.87 9.04
N THR A 186 -32.73 21.01 9.88
CA THR A 186 -32.17 22.31 10.27
C THR A 186 -31.08 22.72 9.29
N GLU A 187 -30.90 24.02 9.05
CA GLU A 187 -29.87 24.56 8.15
C GLU A 187 -28.73 25.24 8.94
N PRO A 188 -27.47 25.16 8.48
CA PRO A 188 -26.34 25.78 9.17
C PRO A 188 -26.42 27.32 9.12
N VAL A 189 -26.13 27.96 10.25
CA VAL A 189 -26.09 29.42 10.40
C VAL A 189 -24.63 29.89 10.47
N TYR A 190 -24.21 30.65 9.46
CA TYR A 190 -22.87 31.21 9.38
C TYR A 190 -22.83 32.61 9.98
N SER A 191 -21.83 32.86 10.83
CA SER A 191 -21.63 34.16 11.47
C SER A 191 -20.19 34.64 11.33
N CYS A 192 -20.00 35.95 11.22
CA CYS A 192 -18.66 36.52 11.19
C CYS A 192 -18.04 36.46 12.58
N PRO A 193 -16.85 35.85 12.78
CA PRO A 193 -16.22 35.78 14.09
C PRO A 193 -15.87 37.17 14.67
N ARG A 194 -15.68 38.18 13.80
CA ARG A 194 -15.29 39.55 14.15
C ARG A 194 -16.48 40.46 14.49
N CYS A 195 -17.46 40.57 13.59
CA CYS A 195 -18.61 41.48 13.77
C CYS A 195 -19.90 40.78 14.23
N LYS A 196 -19.87 39.44 14.38
CA LYS A 196 -20.99 38.60 14.86
C LYS A 196 -22.28 38.64 14.03
N ARG A 197 -22.28 39.32 12.87
CA ARG A 197 -23.43 39.33 11.96
C ARG A 197 -23.58 38.00 11.23
N GLU A 198 -24.81 37.53 11.15
CA GLU A 198 -25.22 36.38 10.34
C GLU A 198 -25.22 36.78 8.87
N GLN A 199 -24.54 36.02 8.03
CA GLN A 199 -24.43 36.30 6.60
C GLN A 199 -24.38 35.01 5.78
N ALA A 200 -24.84 35.09 4.53
CA ALA A 200 -24.70 34.02 3.56
C ALA A 200 -23.43 34.24 2.71
N GLY A 201 -22.70 33.17 2.44
CA GLY A 201 -21.50 33.19 1.59
C GLY A 201 -20.22 32.70 2.29
N PRO A 202 -19.07 32.72 1.60
CA PRO A 202 -17.80 32.27 2.16
C PRO A 202 -17.16 33.29 3.12
N GLU A 203 -17.38 34.59 2.91
CA GLU A 203 -16.71 35.67 3.63
C GLU A 203 -17.66 36.79 4.04
N CYS A 204 -17.30 37.50 5.12
CA CYS A 204 -18.01 38.69 5.57
C CYS A 204 -17.68 39.91 4.68
N PRO A 205 -18.63 40.53 3.96
CA PRO A 205 -18.41 41.70 3.11
C PRO A 205 -17.89 42.94 3.86
N SER A 206 -18.07 43.01 5.18
CA SER A 206 -17.59 44.14 5.99
C SER A 206 -16.24 43.88 6.67
N CYS A 207 -15.86 42.62 6.89
CA CYS A 207 -14.65 42.28 7.65
C CYS A 207 -13.62 41.49 6.83
N HIS A 208 -13.99 41.06 5.62
CA HIS A 208 -13.19 40.20 4.74
C HIS A 208 -12.58 39.01 5.49
N THR A 209 -13.38 38.43 6.38
CA THR A 209 -13.01 37.27 7.20
C THR A 209 -13.96 36.14 6.88
N ALA A 210 -13.45 34.92 6.78
CA ALA A 210 -14.25 33.72 6.58
C ALA A 210 -15.35 33.60 7.65
N LEU A 211 -16.57 33.26 7.22
CA LEU A 211 -17.67 33.02 8.15
C LEU A 211 -17.50 31.66 8.84
N ALA A 212 -17.82 31.62 10.13
CA ALA A 212 -17.74 30.39 10.92
C ALA A 212 -19.15 29.91 11.30
N CYS A 213 -19.39 28.61 11.17
CA CYS A 213 -20.56 27.94 11.72
C CYS A 213 -20.16 27.31 13.06
N SER A 214 -20.37 28.06 14.15
CA SER A 214 -20.04 27.56 15.49
C SER A 214 -20.92 28.14 16.59
N GLN A 215 -21.20 27.29 17.57
CA GLN A 215 -21.81 27.63 18.84
C GLN A 215 -21.21 26.77 19.95
N VAL A 216 -21.27 27.29 21.18
CA VAL A 216 -20.89 26.55 22.38
C VAL A 216 -22.18 26.12 23.07
N VAL A 217 -22.36 24.81 23.24
CA VAL A 217 -23.56 24.23 23.84
C VAL A 217 -23.17 23.51 25.12
N THR A 218 -23.93 23.74 26.18
CA THR A 218 -23.85 22.97 27.42
C THR A 218 -24.96 21.94 27.40
N LEU A 219 -24.61 20.66 27.48
CA LEU A 219 -25.56 19.55 27.49
C LEU A 219 -25.24 18.56 28.60
N ASN A 220 -26.27 17.87 29.08
CA ASN A 220 -26.12 16.72 29.97
C ASN A 220 -25.96 15.44 29.14
N VAL A 221 -24.71 15.06 28.86
CA VAL A 221 -24.41 13.86 28.06
C VAL A 221 -24.92 12.59 28.73
N LYS A 222 -24.97 12.54 30.06
CA LYS A 222 -25.48 11.38 30.79
C LYS A 222 -26.96 11.15 30.49
N GLN A 223 -27.77 12.21 30.51
CA GLN A 223 -29.19 12.13 30.18
C GLN A 223 -29.42 11.82 28.69
N GLU A 224 -28.71 12.51 27.79
CA GLU A 224 -28.83 12.26 26.35
C GLU A 224 -28.41 10.84 25.95
N TYR A 225 -27.34 10.32 26.57
CA TYR A 225 -26.89 8.95 26.35
C TYR A 225 -27.91 7.93 26.86
N ALA A 226 -28.45 8.12 28.07
CA ALA A 226 -29.50 7.26 28.61
C ALA A 226 -30.76 7.26 27.73
N ALA A 227 -31.19 8.44 27.28
CA ALA A 227 -32.35 8.58 26.38
C ALA A 227 -32.11 7.90 25.02
N ALA A 228 -30.91 8.02 24.45
CA ALA A 228 -30.56 7.34 23.21
C ALA A 228 -30.53 5.81 23.38
N MET A 229 -30.01 5.30 24.50
CA MET A 229 -30.03 3.87 24.82
C MET A 229 -31.46 3.33 24.98
N GLU A 230 -32.33 4.09 25.66
CA GLU A 230 -33.75 3.76 25.82
C GLU A 230 -34.48 3.72 24.47
N ARG A 231 -34.29 4.74 23.61
CA ARG A 231 -34.84 4.76 22.24
C ARG A 231 -34.43 3.55 21.42
N LEU A 232 -33.19 3.08 21.58
CA LEU A 232 -32.66 1.91 20.89
C LEU A 232 -33.07 0.57 21.51
N GLY A 233 -33.74 0.58 22.68
CA GLY A 233 -34.10 -0.60 23.45
C GLY A 233 -32.88 -1.37 24.00
N LEU A 234 -31.75 -0.68 24.22
CA LEU A 234 -30.50 -1.28 24.69
C LEU A 234 -30.25 -0.95 26.16
N ARG A 235 -29.69 -1.90 26.91
CA ARG A 235 -29.28 -1.69 28.31
C ARG A 235 -27.89 -1.07 28.37
N GLU A 236 -27.66 -0.12 29.27
CA GLU A 236 -26.34 0.54 29.43
C GLU A 236 -25.19 -0.45 29.67
N SER A 237 -25.45 -1.55 30.39
CA SER A 237 -24.44 -2.59 30.67
C SER A 237 -24.05 -3.45 29.47
N SER A 238 -24.79 -3.37 28.35
CA SER A 238 -24.51 -4.18 27.16
C SER A 238 -23.33 -3.67 26.34
N ILE A 239 -22.92 -2.41 26.51
CA ILE A 239 -21.86 -1.78 25.73
C ILE A 239 -20.77 -1.27 26.66
N SER A 240 -19.57 -1.81 26.50
CA SER A 240 -18.42 -1.48 27.36
C SER A 240 -17.92 -0.05 27.17
N LEU A 241 -17.89 0.44 25.93
CA LEU A 241 -17.28 1.73 25.62
C LEU A 241 -17.82 2.31 24.31
N VAL A 242 -18.38 3.52 24.36
CA VAL A 242 -18.73 4.30 23.15
C VAL A 242 -17.76 5.47 23.07
N LYS A 243 -17.19 5.71 21.88
CA LYS A 243 -16.12 6.70 21.67
C LYS A 243 -16.60 7.78 20.71
N GLY A 244 -16.44 9.02 21.12
CA GLY A 244 -16.65 10.21 20.29
C GLY A 244 -15.33 10.75 19.73
N VAL A 245 -15.40 11.98 19.24
CA VAL A 245 -14.23 12.75 18.79
C VAL A 245 -13.90 13.86 19.80
N LYS A 246 -12.65 14.32 19.79
CA LYS A 246 -12.23 15.43 20.67
C LYS A 246 -12.89 16.75 20.26
N GLY A 247 -13.06 16.96 18.96
CA GLY A 247 -13.72 18.12 18.37
C GLY A 247 -14.04 17.84 16.92
N LEU A 248 -15.00 18.59 16.36
CA LEU A 248 -15.39 18.47 14.97
C LEU A 248 -14.43 19.27 14.09
N ILE A 249 -14.05 18.68 12.96
CA ILE A 249 -13.10 19.25 12.00
C ILE A 249 -13.77 19.74 10.73
N SER A 250 -15.08 19.56 10.60
CA SER A 250 -15.84 19.96 9.42
C SER A 250 -16.26 21.44 9.49
N ARG A 251 -16.45 22.05 8.33
CA ARG A 251 -16.80 23.47 8.19
C ARG A 251 -18.09 23.85 8.90
N GLU A 252 -19.10 22.97 8.79
CA GLU A 252 -20.40 23.15 9.44
C GLU A 252 -20.40 22.71 10.89
N ARG A 253 -19.36 21.97 11.33
CA ARG A 253 -19.30 21.32 12.65
C ARG A 253 -20.58 20.53 12.95
N THR A 254 -21.03 19.79 11.95
CA THR A 254 -22.21 18.95 12.00
C THR A 254 -21.96 17.77 12.93
N VAL A 255 -22.87 17.59 13.89
CA VAL A 255 -22.81 16.51 14.88
C VAL A 255 -23.53 15.28 14.31
N GLU A 256 -22.90 14.11 14.39
CA GLU A 256 -23.57 12.85 14.08
C GLU A 256 -24.49 12.42 15.24
N PRO A 257 -25.71 11.89 14.97
CA PRO A 257 -26.58 11.36 16.02
C PRO A 257 -25.89 10.28 16.86
N MET A 258 -26.09 10.34 18.18
CA MET A 258 -25.43 9.44 19.15
C MET A 258 -25.87 7.99 18.94
N GLU A 259 -27.11 7.76 18.49
CA GLU A 259 -27.68 6.45 18.20
C GLU A 259 -26.85 5.67 17.19
N LYS A 260 -26.36 6.33 16.13
CA LYS A 260 -25.46 5.69 15.14
C LYS A 260 -24.18 5.20 15.82
N GLY A 261 -23.62 6.03 16.69
CA GLY A 261 -22.43 5.70 17.48
C GLY A 261 -22.60 4.52 18.41
N ILE A 262 -23.74 4.45 19.09
CA ILE A 262 -24.10 3.37 20.01
C ILE A 262 -24.24 2.05 19.24
N LEU A 263 -24.97 2.05 18.13
CA LEU A 263 -25.15 0.86 17.29
C LEU A 263 -23.82 0.37 16.69
N ARG A 264 -22.94 1.28 16.26
CA ARG A 264 -21.58 0.92 15.82
C ARG A 264 -20.76 0.29 16.96
N ALA A 265 -20.80 0.88 18.15
CA ALA A 265 -20.06 0.38 19.32
C ALA A 265 -20.57 -1.00 19.78
N ALA A 266 -21.88 -1.26 19.72
CA ALA A 266 -22.46 -2.58 20.02
C ALA A 266 -21.91 -3.70 19.13
N ARG A 267 -21.36 -3.36 17.96
CA ARG A 267 -20.85 -4.29 16.93
C ARG A 267 -19.34 -4.16 16.68
N ASP A 268 -18.61 -3.42 17.52
CA ASP A 268 -17.17 -3.12 17.37
C ASP A 268 -16.80 -2.52 15.99
N LEU A 269 -17.66 -1.61 15.49
CA LEU A 269 -17.49 -0.91 14.22
C LEU A 269 -16.94 0.51 14.44
N PHE A 270 -16.09 0.98 13.53
CA PHE A 270 -15.45 2.29 13.66
C PHE A 270 -15.83 3.18 12.48
N VAL A 271 -16.15 4.44 12.78
CA VAL A 271 -16.53 5.42 11.77
C VAL A 271 -15.29 6.15 11.25
N PHE A 272 -15.26 6.41 9.95
CA PHE A 272 -14.25 7.26 9.32
C PHE A 272 -14.71 8.73 9.28
N LYS A 273 -13.84 9.63 8.81
CA LYS A 273 -14.04 11.09 8.89
C LYS A 273 -15.30 11.58 8.18
N ASP A 274 -15.78 10.84 7.19
CA ASP A 274 -16.91 11.18 6.34
C ASP A 274 -18.22 10.48 6.76
N GLY A 275 -18.21 9.71 7.85
CA GLY A 275 -19.35 8.95 8.36
C GLY A 275 -19.43 7.49 7.89
N THR A 276 -18.61 7.10 6.93
CA THR A 276 -18.59 5.73 6.36
C THR A 276 -17.77 4.75 7.21
N ILE A 277 -18.04 3.45 7.06
CA ILE A 277 -17.28 2.35 7.62
C ILE A 277 -16.48 1.68 6.51
N ARG A 278 -15.18 1.50 6.72
CA ARG A 278 -14.27 1.08 5.66
C ARG A 278 -13.34 -0.05 6.08
N PHE A 279 -12.96 -0.84 5.11
CA PHE A 279 -12.02 -1.94 5.28
C PHE A 279 -10.94 -1.89 4.21
N ASP A 280 -9.67 -1.86 4.63
CA ASP A 280 -8.51 -1.77 3.72
C ASP A 280 -8.03 -3.19 3.37
N MET A 281 -7.79 -3.46 2.09
CA MET A 281 -7.17 -4.69 1.58
C MET A 281 -6.08 -4.36 0.57
N ILE A 282 -5.08 -5.23 0.44
CA ILE A 282 -4.15 -5.18 -0.69
C ILE A 282 -4.81 -5.74 -1.93
N ASP A 283 -4.65 -5.04 -3.04
CA ASP A 283 -5.24 -5.40 -4.32
C ASP A 283 -4.38 -6.40 -5.07
N LEU A 284 -4.99 -7.51 -5.49
CA LEU A 284 -4.39 -8.44 -6.43
C LEU A 284 -5.28 -8.61 -7.67
N PRO A 285 -4.70 -8.55 -8.88
CA PRO A 285 -5.45 -8.77 -10.10
C PRO A 285 -5.79 -10.25 -10.28
N LEU A 286 -6.99 -10.53 -10.76
CA LEU A 286 -7.46 -11.87 -11.11
C LEU A 286 -8.46 -11.78 -12.25
N THR A 287 -8.33 -12.63 -13.27
CA THR A 287 -9.27 -12.69 -14.41
C THR A 287 -10.15 -13.94 -14.39
N HIS A 288 -9.76 -14.98 -13.66
CA HIS A 288 -10.45 -16.26 -13.64
C HIS A 288 -10.54 -16.82 -12.23
N ILE A 289 -11.62 -17.53 -11.93
CA ILE A 289 -11.86 -18.15 -10.62
C ILE A 289 -12.37 -19.57 -10.79
N ARG A 290 -12.11 -20.43 -9.79
CA ARG A 290 -12.88 -21.66 -9.61
C ARG A 290 -13.85 -21.51 -8.44
N PRO A 291 -15.10 -22.02 -8.54
CA PRO A 291 -16.06 -21.94 -7.43
C PRO A 291 -15.49 -22.50 -6.11
N GLY A 292 -14.76 -23.62 -6.18
CA GLY A 292 -14.15 -24.26 -5.01
C GLY A 292 -13.07 -23.41 -4.33
N GLU A 293 -12.30 -22.63 -5.10
CA GLU A 293 -11.24 -21.76 -4.57
C GLU A 293 -11.79 -20.55 -3.83
N VAL A 294 -12.94 -20.04 -4.31
CA VAL A 294 -13.58 -18.84 -3.74
C VAL A 294 -14.62 -19.17 -2.67
N GLY A 295 -14.78 -20.46 -2.33
CA GLY A 295 -15.71 -20.94 -1.31
C GLY A 295 -17.18 -20.78 -1.68
N VAL A 296 -17.54 -20.84 -2.98
CA VAL A 296 -18.91 -20.63 -3.45
C VAL A 296 -19.39 -21.85 -4.25
N LEU A 297 -20.64 -22.27 -4.04
CA LEU A 297 -21.24 -23.36 -4.80
C LEU A 297 -21.49 -22.93 -6.26
N PRO A 298 -21.27 -23.82 -7.24
CA PRO A 298 -21.56 -23.56 -8.66
C PRO A 298 -22.98 -23.00 -8.90
N GLU A 299 -23.97 -23.48 -8.16
CA GLU A 299 -25.36 -23.01 -8.24
C GLU A 299 -25.50 -21.52 -7.90
N ARG A 300 -24.80 -21.05 -6.86
CA ARG A 300 -24.84 -19.65 -6.44
C ARG A 300 -24.12 -18.74 -7.43
N LEU A 301 -23.04 -19.19 -8.06
CA LEU A 301 -22.42 -18.44 -9.15
C LEU A 301 -23.33 -18.35 -10.39
N ARG A 302 -24.07 -19.42 -10.72
CA ARG A 302 -25.09 -19.38 -11.78
C ARG A 302 -26.16 -18.33 -11.51
N GLU A 303 -26.66 -18.23 -10.28
CA GLU A 303 -27.61 -17.17 -9.86
C GLU A 303 -27.03 -15.75 -10.03
N LEU A 304 -25.72 -15.60 -9.86
CA LEU A 304 -24.99 -14.34 -10.09
C LEU A 304 -24.71 -14.05 -11.57
N GLY A 305 -25.06 -14.97 -12.47
CA GLY A 305 -24.95 -14.84 -13.92
C GLY A 305 -23.70 -15.47 -14.53
N TYR A 306 -23.07 -16.45 -13.87
CA TYR A 306 -22.01 -17.29 -14.40
C TYR A 306 -22.60 -18.64 -14.87
N ALA A 307 -23.13 -18.68 -16.09
CA ALA A 307 -23.84 -19.85 -16.60
C ALA A 307 -22.90 -20.98 -17.06
N GLU A 308 -21.78 -20.59 -17.69
CA GLU A 308 -20.85 -21.47 -18.38
C GLU A 308 -19.41 -21.21 -17.89
N ASP A 309 -18.55 -22.20 -18.09
CA ASP A 309 -17.11 -22.09 -17.88
C ASP A 309 -16.38 -21.54 -19.12
N ILE A 310 -15.06 -21.40 -19.04
CA ILE A 310 -14.24 -20.87 -20.15
C ILE A 310 -14.26 -21.75 -21.42
N ALA A 311 -14.69 -23.01 -21.31
CA ALA A 311 -14.83 -23.92 -22.45
C ALA A 311 -16.24 -23.86 -23.08
N GLY A 312 -17.15 -23.06 -22.51
CA GLY A 312 -18.55 -22.99 -22.92
C GLY A 312 -19.41 -24.13 -22.34
N GLU A 313 -18.90 -24.88 -21.36
CA GLU A 313 -19.65 -25.96 -20.72
C GLU A 313 -20.46 -25.42 -19.54
N PRO A 314 -21.68 -25.95 -19.28
CA PRO A 314 -22.49 -25.52 -18.13
C PRO A 314 -21.73 -25.66 -16.80
N LEU A 315 -21.86 -24.64 -15.94
CA LEU A 315 -21.18 -24.61 -14.64
C LEU A 315 -21.85 -25.56 -13.63
N LEU A 316 -21.23 -26.72 -13.41
CA LEU A 316 -21.74 -27.81 -12.55
C LEU A 316 -20.75 -28.24 -11.46
N SER A 317 -19.45 -28.09 -11.71
CA SER A 317 -18.36 -28.57 -10.84
C SER A 317 -17.62 -27.41 -10.16
N PRO A 318 -17.19 -27.57 -8.89
CA PRO A 318 -16.38 -26.56 -8.21
C PRO A 318 -14.95 -26.41 -8.78
N SER A 319 -14.50 -27.32 -9.64
CA SER A 319 -13.18 -27.28 -10.29
C SER A 319 -13.18 -26.58 -11.65
N GLN A 320 -14.36 -26.28 -12.21
CA GLN A 320 -14.47 -25.55 -13.47
C GLN A 320 -13.95 -24.12 -13.31
N VAL A 321 -13.29 -23.62 -14.34
CA VAL A 321 -12.72 -22.27 -14.37
C VAL A 321 -13.69 -21.35 -15.08
N VAL A 322 -14.10 -20.27 -14.43
CA VAL A 322 -14.97 -19.24 -15.02
C VAL A 322 -14.22 -17.91 -15.13
N GLU A 323 -14.51 -17.15 -16.18
CA GLU A 323 -13.97 -15.81 -16.39
C GLU A 323 -14.67 -14.81 -15.46
N LEU A 324 -13.91 -14.15 -14.58
CA LEU A 324 -14.40 -13.17 -13.61
C LEU A 324 -14.87 -11.89 -14.32
N LYS A 325 -16.12 -11.47 -14.07
CA LYS A 325 -16.65 -10.23 -14.67
C LYS A 325 -15.94 -9.00 -14.11
N ALA A 326 -15.81 -7.96 -14.94
CA ALA A 326 -14.97 -6.79 -14.67
C ALA A 326 -15.27 -6.01 -13.36
N GLN A 327 -16.49 -6.07 -12.82
CA GLN A 327 -16.89 -5.40 -11.56
C GLN A 327 -17.23 -6.38 -10.43
N ASP A 328 -16.94 -7.67 -10.63
CA ASP A 328 -17.07 -8.69 -9.60
C ASP A 328 -15.74 -8.83 -8.85
N ILE A 329 -15.82 -8.95 -7.52
CA ILE A 329 -14.65 -8.98 -6.64
C ILE A 329 -14.74 -10.14 -5.65
N LEU A 330 -13.56 -10.59 -5.22
CA LEU A 330 -13.40 -11.47 -4.07
C LEU A 330 -12.82 -10.69 -2.90
N VAL A 331 -13.47 -10.81 -1.75
CA VAL A 331 -13.02 -10.16 -0.51
C VAL A 331 -12.35 -11.18 0.41
N SER A 332 -11.41 -10.76 1.23
CA SER A 332 -10.80 -11.66 2.22
C SER A 332 -11.82 -12.12 3.27
N ASP A 333 -11.58 -13.27 3.89
CA ASP A 333 -12.42 -13.78 4.98
C ASP A 333 -12.56 -12.77 6.14
N SER A 334 -11.45 -12.13 6.51
CA SER A 334 -11.45 -11.08 7.54
C SER A 334 -12.27 -9.85 7.15
N CYS A 335 -12.34 -9.53 5.84
CA CYS A 335 -13.23 -8.50 5.36
C CYS A 335 -14.70 -8.94 5.42
N ALA A 336 -15.00 -10.15 4.95
CA ALA A 336 -16.36 -10.68 4.95
C ALA A 336 -16.96 -10.70 6.37
N GLU A 337 -16.21 -11.19 7.36
CA GLU A 337 -16.61 -11.16 8.78
C GLU A 337 -16.90 -9.73 9.28
N TYR A 338 -16.11 -8.75 8.83
CA TYR A 338 -16.35 -7.34 9.17
C TYR A 338 -17.60 -6.80 8.47
N MET A 339 -17.80 -7.12 7.19
CA MET A 339 -18.95 -6.66 6.40
C MET A 339 -20.27 -7.25 6.88
N VAL A 340 -20.29 -8.49 7.40
CA VAL A 340 -21.47 -9.05 8.08
C VAL A 340 -21.90 -8.14 9.24
N LYS A 341 -20.94 -7.69 10.07
CA LYS A 341 -21.24 -6.77 11.18
C LYS A 341 -21.77 -5.43 10.68
N VAL A 342 -21.21 -4.90 9.58
CA VAL A 342 -21.67 -3.64 8.97
C VAL A 342 -23.08 -3.79 8.41
N ALA A 343 -23.38 -4.87 7.67
CA ALA A 343 -24.70 -5.13 7.10
C ALA A 343 -25.78 -5.17 8.18
N GLN A 344 -25.53 -5.92 9.24
CA GLN A 344 -26.44 -6.02 10.37
C GLN A 344 -26.54 -4.70 11.18
N PHE A 345 -25.47 -3.89 11.25
CA PHE A 345 -25.55 -2.52 11.77
C PHE A 345 -26.49 -1.65 10.93
N LEU A 346 -26.42 -1.75 9.60
CA LEU A 346 -27.29 -0.99 8.70
C LEU A 346 -28.76 -1.41 8.84
N ASP A 347 -29.03 -2.70 9.02
CA ASP A 347 -30.38 -3.20 9.27
C ASP A 347 -30.96 -2.66 10.59
N GLU A 348 -30.20 -2.72 11.69
CA GLU A 348 -30.63 -2.13 12.96
C GLU A 348 -30.78 -0.61 12.87
N LEU A 349 -29.92 0.05 12.11
CA LEU A 349 -29.99 1.48 11.87
C LEU A 349 -31.29 1.84 11.12
N LEU A 350 -31.64 1.07 10.08
CA LEU A 350 -32.89 1.24 9.32
C LEU A 350 -34.11 1.04 10.22
N GLU A 351 -34.16 -0.04 10.99
CA GLU A 351 -35.31 -0.33 11.85
C GLU A 351 -35.44 0.67 13.00
N LYS A 352 -34.36 0.86 13.79
CA LYS A 352 -34.43 1.60 15.05
C LYS A 352 -34.36 3.11 14.89
N CYS A 353 -33.61 3.61 13.89
CA CYS A 353 -33.43 5.05 13.70
C CYS A 353 -34.29 5.62 12.57
N TYR A 354 -34.56 4.84 11.52
CA TYR A 354 -35.30 5.31 10.35
C TYR A 354 -36.72 4.74 10.25
N GLY A 355 -37.09 3.73 11.04
CA GLY A 355 -38.42 3.09 10.98
C GLY A 355 -38.67 2.35 9.66
N LEU A 356 -37.60 1.89 8.99
CA LEU A 356 -37.63 1.19 7.71
C LEU A 356 -37.34 -0.30 7.90
N PRO A 357 -37.83 -1.17 7.00
CA PRO A 357 -37.51 -2.59 7.05
C PRO A 357 -36.01 -2.84 6.83
N PRO A 358 -35.47 -3.95 7.37
CA PRO A 358 -34.07 -4.32 7.18
C PRO A 358 -33.82 -4.71 5.71
N PHE A 359 -32.65 -4.32 5.18
CA PHE A 359 -32.28 -4.45 3.78
C PHE A 359 -31.43 -5.69 3.51
N TYR A 360 -30.36 -5.90 4.29
CA TYR A 360 -29.38 -6.95 4.02
C TYR A 360 -29.85 -8.31 4.53
N ARG A 361 -30.31 -8.38 5.79
CA ARG A 361 -30.69 -9.62 6.49
C ARG A 361 -29.59 -10.68 6.48
N VAL A 362 -28.34 -10.23 6.44
CA VAL A 362 -27.13 -11.06 6.38
C VAL A 362 -26.80 -11.63 7.76
N GLN A 363 -26.66 -12.95 7.87
CA GLN A 363 -26.21 -13.61 9.10
C GLN A 363 -24.84 -14.23 8.96
N THR A 364 -24.54 -14.75 7.78
CA THR A 364 -23.30 -15.44 7.44
C THR A 364 -22.57 -14.70 6.32
N ARG A 365 -21.30 -15.02 6.09
CA ARG A 365 -20.56 -14.44 4.98
C ARG A 365 -21.20 -14.78 3.62
N ASP A 366 -21.78 -15.96 3.46
CA ASP A 366 -22.34 -16.42 2.18
C ASP A 366 -23.58 -15.60 1.77
N ASP A 367 -24.27 -15.00 2.74
CA ASP A 367 -25.36 -14.07 2.49
C ASP A 367 -24.87 -12.75 1.87
N LEU A 368 -23.57 -12.42 1.95
CA LEU A 368 -22.98 -11.24 1.30
C LEU A 368 -22.88 -11.37 -0.22
N LEU A 369 -23.00 -12.59 -0.77
CA LEU A 369 -22.87 -12.83 -2.21
C LEU A 369 -23.95 -12.05 -2.99
N GLY A 370 -23.50 -11.32 -4.02
CA GLY A 370 -24.36 -10.48 -4.85
C GLY A 370 -24.60 -9.08 -4.29
N HIS A 371 -24.27 -8.80 -3.03
CA HIS A 371 -24.37 -7.45 -2.49
C HIS A 371 -23.30 -6.52 -3.09
N LEU A 372 -23.69 -5.25 -3.23
CA LEU A 372 -22.87 -4.22 -3.84
C LEU A 372 -22.01 -3.50 -2.81
N VAL A 373 -20.77 -3.23 -3.21
CA VAL A 373 -19.78 -2.46 -2.47
C VAL A 373 -19.25 -1.32 -3.32
N ILE A 374 -18.70 -0.31 -2.66
CA ILE A 374 -17.91 0.75 -3.29
C ILE A 374 -16.45 0.44 -3.02
N GLY A 375 -15.68 0.19 -4.07
CA GLY A 375 -14.22 0.19 -4.00
C GLY A 375 -13.70 1.60 -4.20
N LEU A 376 -12.86 2.07 -3.30
CA LEU A 376 -12.30 3.40 -3.35
C LEU A 376 -10.80 3.31 -3.06
N ALA A 377 -10.00 3.74 -4.04
CA ALA A 377 -8.57 3.85 -3.84
C ALA A 377 -8.23 5.05 -2.94
N PRO A 378 -7.19 4.94 -2.11
CA PRO A 378 -6.53 6.09 -1.52
C PRO A 378 -6.28 7.13 -2.61
N HIS A 379 -6.33 8.41 -2.24
CA HIS A 379 -5.99 9.51 -3.16
C HIS A 379 -7.04 9.76 -4.23
N THR A 380 -8.19 9.09 -4.19
CA THR A 380 -9.29 9.32 -5.12
C THR A 380 -10.58 9.72 -4.41
N SER A 381 -11.50 10.29 -5.18
CA SER A 381 -12.84 10.66 -4.72
C SER A 381 -13.97 10.06 -5.59
N ALA A 382 -13.59 9.27 -6.59
CA ALA A 382 -14.50 8.49 -7.42
C ALA A 382 -14.45 7.04 -6.96
N GLY A 383 -15.48 6.60 -6.25
CA GLY A 383 -15.65 5.19 -5.93
C GLY A 383 -16.10 4.41 -7.17
N VAL A 384 -15.71 3.15 -7.27
CA VAL A 384 -16.17 2.24 -8.33
C VAL A 384 -17.10 1.20 -7.71
N LEU A 385 -18.28 1.05 -8.29
CA LEU A 385 -19.25 0.05 -7.87
C LEU A 385 -18.73 -1.35 -8.20
N ALA A 386 -18.81 -2.26 -7.23
CA ALA A 386 -18.47 -3.66 -7.39
C ALA A 386 -19.48 -4.56 -6.71
N ARG A 387 -19.45 -5.84 -7.05
CA ARG A 387 -20.30 -6.89 -6.48
C ARG A 387 -19.44 -7.99 -5.88
N ILE A 388 -19.80 -8.45 -4.68
CA ILE A 388 -19.11 -9.56 -4.02
C ILE A 388 -19.57 -10.88 -4.66
N VAL A 389 -18.63 -11.69 -5.16
CA VAL A 389 -18.95 -13.00 -5.79
C VAL A 389 -18.22 -14.18 -5.18
N GLY A 390 -17.33 -13.93 -4.21
CA GLY A 390 -16.66 -14.98 -3.47
C GLY A 390 -15.70 -14.45 -2.43
N PHE A 391 -15.01 -15.38 -1.77
CA PHE A 391 -14.17 -15.09 -0.62
C PHE A 391 -12.76 -15.66 -0.82
N SER A 392 -11.77 -15.00 -0.25
CA SER A 392 -10.38 -15.43 -0.28
C SER A 392 -9.88 -15.71 1.12
N ARG A 393 -9.16 -16.82 1.29
CA ARG A 393 -8.46 -17.15 2.54
C ARG A 393 -7.22 -16.25 2.74
N ALA A 394 -6.64 -15.77 1.65
CA ALA A 394 -5.52 -14.84 1.71
C ALA A 394 -5.98 -13.44 2.14
N ASN A 395 -5.11 -12.72 2.85
CA ASN A 395 -5.37 -11.36 3.37
C ASN A 395 -5.24 -10.28 2.27
N VAL A 396 -5.97 -10.45 1.17
CA VAL A 396 -5.94 -9.64 -0.06
C VAL A 396 -7.34 -9.57 -0.68
N GLY A 397 -7.61 -8.53 -1.45
CA GLY A 397 -8.79 -8.42 -2.30
C GLY A 397 -8.45 -8.76 -3.73
N TYR A 398 -9.12 -9.76 -4.31
CA TYR A 398 -8.97 -10.08 -5.72
C TYR A 398 -10.04 -9.37 -6.53
N ALA A 399 -9.65 -8.81 -7.67
CA ALA A 399 -10.61 -8.26 -8.62
C ALA A 399 -10.02 -8.27 -10.04
N HIS A 400 -10.91 -8.07 -11.01
CA HIS A 400 -10.49 -7.87 -12.39
C HIS A 400 -9.51 -6.68 -12.51
N PRO A 401 -8.44 -6.77 -13.32
CA PRO A 401 -7.50 -5.67 -13.54
C PRO A 401 -8.17 -4.34 -13.90
N PHE A 402 -9.29 -4.40 -14.63
CA PHE A 402 -10.08 -3.23 -14.97
C PHE A 402 -10.68 -2.50 -13.76
N PHE A 403 -11.14 -3.24 -12.75
CA PHE A 403 -11.63 -2.66 -11.51
C PHE A 403 -10.51 -1.88 -10.82
N HIS A 404 -9.34 -2.50 -10.65
CA HIS A 404 -8.16 -1.88 -10.05
C HIS A 404 -7.70 -0.64 -10.81
N ALA A 405 -7.62 -0.71 -12.14
CA ALA A 405 -7.27 0.42 -12.98
C ALA A 405 -8.29 1.57 -12.93
N ALA A 406 -9.59 1.26 -12.87
CA ALA A 406 -10.66 2.27 -12.84
C ALA A 406 -10.61 3.18 -11.59
N LYS A 407 -9.99 2.70 -10.51
CA LYS A 407 -9.89 3.44 -9.24
C LYS A 407 -8.67 4.36 -9.15
N ARG A 408 -7.75 4.39 -10.14
CA ARG A 408 -6.45 5.12 -10.06
C ARG A 408 -6.44 6.39 -10.95
N ARG A 409 -6.23 7.61 -10.42
CA ARG A 409 -6.04 8.85 -11.22
C ARG A 409 -5.17 9.91 -10.50
N ASN A 410 -4.16 10.49 -11.18
CA ASN A 410 -3.20 11.49 -10.65
C ASN A 410 -2.95 12.65 -11.62
N CYS A 411 -2.66 13.89 -11.14
CA CYS A 411 -2.41 15.05 -12.02
C CYS A 411 -1.51 16.18 -11.43
N PHE A 412 -0.71 16.82 -12.30
CA PHE A 412 0.13 18.01 -12.13
C PHE A 412 -0.55 19.32 -12.57
N PHE A 413 -0.06 20.47 -12.10
CA PHE A 413 -0.45 21.79 -12.61
C PHE A 413 0.15 22.06 -14.01
N GLY A 414 -0.54 22.85 -14.86
CA GLY A 414 -0.16 23.06 -16.26
C GLY A 414 1.20 23.71 -16.50
N ASP A 415 1.62 24.63 -15.62
CA ASP A 415 2.92 25.30 -15.75
C ASP A 415 4.06 24.56 -15.05
N THR A 416 3.81 23.33 -14.60
CA THR A 416 4.88 22.46 -14.07
C THR A 416 5.85 22.16 -15.20
N GLU A 417 7.08 22.63 -15.08
CA GLU A 417 8.16 22.37 -16.02
C GLU A 417 8.64 20.93 -15.87
N ILE A 418 8.70 20.24 -17.00
CA ILE A 418 9.20 18.87 -17.10
C ILE A 418 10.34 18.85 -18.10
N GLU A 419 11.45 18.26 -17.66
CA GLU A 419 12.63 18.08 -18.49
C GLU A 419 12.40 16.85 -19.38
N THR A 420 12.36 17.09 -20.69
CA THR A 420 12.12 16.06 -21.70
C THR A 420 13.33 15.96 -22.63
N PHE A 421 13.59 14.75 -23.11
CA PHE A 421 14.62 14.46 -24.09
C PHE A 421 13.97 13.75 -25.28
N ASP A 422 14.14 14.31 -26.47
CA ASP A 422 13.55 13.81 -27.72
C ASP A 422 14.50 12.87 -28.50
N GLY A 423 15.68 12.57 -27.93
CA GLY A 423 16.75 11.80 -28.56
C GLY A 423 17.88 12.65 -29.12
N ARG A 424 17.73 13.98 -29.20
CA ARG A 424 18.76 14.90 -29.72
C ARG A 424 19.10 16.00 -28.74
N GLU A 425 18.10 16.63 -28.14
CA GLU A 425 18.30 17.77 -27.23
C GLU A 425 17.44 17.68 -25.98
N TRP A 426 17.95 18.26 -24.90
CA TRP A 426 17.21 18.45 -23.66
C TRP A 426 16.35 19.69 -23.76
N CYS A 427 15.06 19.54 -23.47
CA CYS A 427 14.13 20.64 -23.48
C CYS A 427 13.27 20.63 -22.20
N THR A 428 13.33 21.72 -21.46
CA THR A 428 12.46 21.98 -20.31
C THR A 428 11.28 22.80 -20.78
N ARG A 429 10.07 22.24 -20.66
CA ARG A 429 8.82 22.90 -21.07
C ARG A 429 7.72 22.67 -20.04
N PRO A 430 6.73 23.57 -19.94
CA PRO A 430 5.51 23.33 -19.18
C PRO A 430 4.80 22.04 -19.61
N ILE A 431 4.31 21.26 -18.66
CA ILE A 431 3.59 20.00 -18.93
C ILE A 431 2.36 20.26 -19.81
N ARG A 432 1.69 21.41 -19.69
CA ARG A 432 0.61 21.82 -20.60
C ARG A 432 1.05 21.78 -22.06
N GLN A 433 2.21 22.36 -22.34
CA GLN A 433 2.76 22.43 -23.69
C GLN A 433 3.18 21.05 -24.18
N ILE A 434 3.87 20.29 -23.32
CA ILE A 434 4.29 18.91 -23.63
C ILE A 434 3.06 18.05 -23.96
N VAL A 435 2.03 18.10 -23.13
CA VAL A 435 0.79 17.35 -23.34
C VAL A 435 0.09 17.83 -24.60
N ALA A 436 -0.03 19.15 -24.85
CA ALA A 436 -0.72 19.69 -26.03
C ALA A 436 -0.02 19.37 -27.35
N GLU A 437 1.31 19.49 -27.41
CA GLU A 437 2.12 19.20 -28.62
C GLU A 437 2.18 17.70 -28.92
N ASN A 438 2.10 16.88 -27.87
CA ASN A 438 2.08 15.43 -27.98
C ASN A 438 0.66 14.86 -27.91
N PHE A 439 -0.37 15.70 -27.94
CA PHE A 439 -1.76 15.26 -27.93
C PHE A 439 -2.18 14.90 -29.35
N ASP A 440 -2.50 13.63 -29.60
CA ASP A 440 -3.01 13.22 -30.91
C ASP A 440 -4.48 13.66 -31.08
N LEU A 441 -4.69 14.76 -31.81
CA LEU A 441 -6.01 15.30 -32.17
C LEU A 441 -6.78 14.43 -33.17
N SER A 442 -6.13 13.46 -33.83
CA SER A 442 -6.78 12.54 -34.76
C SER A 442 -7.43 11.33 -34.06
N ARG A 443 -7.02 11.02 -32.82
CA ARG A 443 -7.56 9.95 -31.96
C ARG A 443 -7.72 10.39 -30.48
N PRO A 444 -8.43 11.48 -30.17
CA PRO A 444 -8.61 11.90 -28.78
C PRO A 444 -9.60 10.97 -28.06
N GLY A 445 -9.14 10.29 -27.00
CA GLY A 445 -10.03 9.63 -26.05
C GLY A 445 -10.62 10.69 -25.11
N ILE A 446 -11.95 10.79 -25.07
CA ILE A 446 -12.68 11.70 -24.17
C ILE A 446 -13.55 10.86 -23.25
N ASP A 447 -13.30 10.93 -21.93
CA ASP A 447 -14.18 10.27 -20.96
C ASP A 447 -15.41 11.13 -20.63
N ARG A 448 -16.43 10.52 -20.02
CA ARG A 448 -17.66 11.21 -19.60
C ARG A 448 -17.45 12.28 -18.51
N LEU A 449 -16.26 12.35 -17.90
CA LEU A 449 -15.89 13.35 -16.88
C LEU A 449 -15.18 14.58 -17.49
N GLY A 450 -14.91 14.55 -18.80
CA GLY A 450 -14.25 15.62 -19.55
C GLY A 450 -12.73 15.57 -19.50
N THR A 451 -12.15 14.39 -19.23
CA THR A 451 -10.72 14.09 -19.34
C THR A 451 -10.37 13.67 -20.76
N TYR A 452 -9.27 14.23 -21.26
CA TYR A 452 -8.75 13.99 -22.62
C TYR A 452 -7.42 13.24 -22.49
N TYR A 453 -7.22 12.12 -23.18
CA TYR A 453 -5.94 11.41 -23.17
C TYR A 453 -5.52 10.92 -24.57
N SER A 454 -4.20 10.73 -24.77
CA SER A 454 -3.62 10.18 -26.01
C SER A 454 -2.22 9.59 -25.77
N ASP A 455 -1.72 8.79 -26.70
CA ASP A 455 -0.30 8.43 -26.75
C ASP A 455 0.51 9.65 -27.22
N PRO A 456 1.74 9.84 -26.72
CA PRO A 456 2.58 10.91 -27.21
C PRO A 456 2.83 10.74 -28.72
N SER A 457 2.57 11.80 -29.50
CA SER A 457 2.80 11.80 -30.96
C SER A 457 4.28 11.57 -31.35
N SER A 458 5.21 11.77 -30.41
CA SER A 458 6.64 11.56 -30.57
C SER A 458 7.26 10.80 -29.38
N THR A 459 8.43 10.19 -29.59
CA THR A 459 9.15 9.51 -28.51
C THR A 459 9.69 10.54 -27.51
N LEU A 460 9.06 10.61 -26.35
CA LEU A 460 9.43 11.53 -25.27
C LEU A 460 10.08 10.75 -24.12
N LEU A 461 11.32 11.08 -23.78
CA LEU A 461 12.02 10.54 -22.60
C LEU A 461 12.01 11.60 -21.49
N VAL A 462 11.90 11.16 -20.24
CA VAL A 462 11.95 12.03 -19.06
C VAL A 462 12.91 11.46 -18.03
N ARG A 463 13.41 12.33 -17.14
CA ARG A 463 14.22 11.90 -16.01
C ARG A 463 13.34 11.27 -14.94
N THR A 464 13.77 10.10 -14.49
CA THR A 464 13.15 9.33 -13.41
C THR A 464 14.18 9.07 -12.33
N VAL A 465 13.71 8.57 -11.19
CA VAL A 465 14.54 8.10 -10.10
C VAL A 465 13.97 6.78 -9.59
N ASP A 466 14.85 5.79 -9.38
CA ASP A 466 14.45 4.53 -8.76
C ASP A 466 14.34 4.66 -7.23
N ARG A 467 13.97 3.56 -6.56
CA ARG A 467 13.83 3.56 -5.10
C ARG A 467 15.15 3.80 -4.36
N GLU A 468 16.30 3.58 -4.98
CA GLU A 468 17.63 3.77 -4.37
C GLU A 468 18.16 5.20 -4.57
N GLY A 469 17.45 6.02 -5.36
CA GLY A 469 17.86 7.39 -5.67
C GLY A 469 18.76 7.50 -6.89
N LYS A 470 18.89 6.44 -7.70
CA LYS A 470 19.66 6.50 -8.95
C LYS A 470 18.78 7.07 -10.06
N PRO A 471 19.25 8.10 -10.79
CA PRO A 471 18.46 8.69 -11.86
C PRO A 471 18.54 7.85 -13.13
N HIS A 472 17.42 7.71 -13.83
CA HIS A 472 17.33 7.04 -15.13
C HIS A 472 16.61 7.91 -16.16
N LEU A 473 16.67 7.50 -17.43
CA LEU A 473 15.93 8.08 -18.54
C LEU A 473 14.87 7.07 -18.98
N ARG A 474 13.59 7.41 -18.83
CA ARG A 474 12.47 6.52 -19.18
C ARG A 474 11.51 7.18 -20.14
N ARG A 475 10.85 6.35 -20.95
CA ARG A 475 9.90 6.82 -21.95
C ARG A 475 8.56 7.17 -21.31
N VAL A 476 7.96 8.27 -21.77
CA VAL A 476 6.56 8.61 -21.51
C VAL A 476 5.67 7.76 -22.41
N THR A 477 4.76 7.02 -21.80
CA THR A 477 3.86 6.07 -22.47
C THR A 477 2.48 6.67 -22.72
N SER A 478 2.08 7.72 -21.99
CA SER A 478 0.76 8.34 -22.10
C SER A 478 0.78 9.79 -21.64
N VAL A 479 -0.07 10.63 -22.23
CA VAL A 479 -0.36 11.99 -21.76
C VAL A 479 -1.87 12.17 -21.57
N SER A 480 -2.27 12.89 -20.51
CA SER A 480 -3.70 13.15 -20.21
C SER A 480 -3.96 14.52 -19.61
N LEU A 481 -5.17 15.05 -19.82
CA LEU A 481 -5.69 16.29 -19.26
C LEU A 481 -6.98 16.01 -18.47
N HIS A 482 -7.06 16.49 -17.24
CA HIS A 482 -8.18 16.27 -16.32
C HIS A 482 -8.74 17.60 -15.84
N ARG A 483 -9.94 17.61 -15.26
CA ARG A 483 -10.50 18.80 -14.61
C ARG A 483 -9.75 19.11 -13.31
N SER A 484 -9.33 20.36 -13.14
CA SER A 484 -8.55 20.79 -11.98
C SER A 484 -9.41 20.91 -10.71
N PRO A 485 -8.90 20.53 -9.52
CA PRO A 485 -9.53 20.88 -8.26
C PRO A 485 -9.46 22.39 -8.00
N GLU A 486 -10.27 22.92 -7.10
CA GLU A 486 -10.30 24.37 -6.80
C GLU A 486 -8.99 24.91 -6.20
N ALA A 487 -8.11 24.04 -5.68
CA ALA A 487 -6.85 24.42 -5.07
C ALA A 487 -5.74 23.38 -5.24
N LEU A 488 -4.51 23.86 -5.32
CA LEU A 488 -3.27 23.08 -5.42
C LEU A 488 -2.40 23.33 -4.19
N ILE A 489 -1.48 22.42 -3.87
CA ILE A 489 -0.47 22.65 -2.84
C ILE A 489 0.84 23.01 -3.53
N ARG A 490 1.34 24.20 -3.22
CA ARG A 490 2.65 24.69 -3.62
C ARG A 490 3.67 24.40 -2.53
N PHE A 491 4.76 23.75 -2.90
CA PHE A 491 5.92 23.51 -2.05
C PHE A 491 7.09 24.33 -2.55
N GLU A 492 7.82 24.95 -1.62
CA GLU A 492 9.10 25.60 -1.85
C GLU A 492 10.17 24.81 -1.10
N THR A 493 11.27 24.47 -1.77
CA THR A 493 12.42 23.78 -1.16
C THR A 493 13.49 24.77 -0.72
N ARG A 494 14.39 24.35 0.19
CA ARG A 494 15.52 25.19 0.63
C ARG A 494 16.42 25.60 -0.53
N GLY A 495 16.56 24.74 -1.54
CA GLY A 495 17.27 25.03 -2.78
C GLY A 495 16.55 25.99 -3.74
N GLY A 496 15.42 26.58 -3.34
CA GLY A 496 14.67 27.56 -4.14
C GLY A 496 13.81 26.96 -5.26
N ARG A 497 13.54 25.64 -5.22
CA ARG A 497 12.64 24.99 -6.20
C ARG A 497 11.20 25.10 -5.73
N GLU A 498 10.30 25.39 -6.65
CA GLU A 498 8.86 25.44 -6.38
C GLU A 498 8.12 24.42 -7.22
N ILE A 499 7.19 23.66 -6.63
CA ILE A 499 6.26 22.80 -7.37
C ILE A 499 4.84 22.96 -6.85
N ALA A 500 3.87 23.05 -7.76
CA ALA A 500 2.45 23.07 -7.43
C ALA A 500 1.79 21.78 -7.94
N VAL A 501 1.23 21.01 -7.02
CA VAL A 501 0.59 19.72 -7.33
C VAL A 501 -0.80 19.62 -6.74
N THR A 502 -1.60 18.70 -7.25
CA THR A 502 -2.87 18.37 -6.61
C THR A 502 -2.60 17.84 -5.19
N PRO A 503 -3.49 18.08 -4.20
CA PRO A 503 -3.27 17.63 -2.82
C PRO A 503 -2.92 16.14 -2.65
N ASP A 504 -3.31 15.33 -3.62
CA ASP A 504 -3.20 13.87 -3.59
C ASP A 504 -2.07 13.33 -4.47
N HIS A 505 -1.32 14.22 -5.12
CA HIS A 505 -0.17 13.85 -5.92
C HIS A 505 0.87 13.11 -5.05
N ALA A 506 1.42 12.01 -5.57
CA ALA A 506 2.48 11.27 -4.90
C ALA A 506 3.77 12.10 -4.93
N MET A 507 4.17 12.58 -3.78
CA MET A 507 5.49 13.17 -3.55
C MET A 507 6.45 12.07 -3.12
N LEU A 508 7.70 12.17 -3.55
CA LEU A 508 8.74 11.30 -3.02
C LEU A 508 9.36 11.97 -1.80
N VAL A 509 9.56 11.18 -0.76
CA VAL A 509 10.40 11.58 0.38
C VAL A 509 11.45 10.52 0.61
N TRP A 510 12.63 10.99 1.01
CA TRP A 510 13.66 10.13 1.53
C TRP A 510 13.19 9.52 2.85
N ASP A 511 12.95 8.20 2.84
CA ASP A 511 12.69 7.44 4.06
C ASP A 511 13.83 6.48 4.29
N ILE A 512 14.56 6.73 5.37
CA ILE A 512 15.75 6.01 5.81
C ILE A 512 16.78 5.86 4.68
N CYS A 513 16.61 4.96 3.70
CA CYS A 513 17.52 4.71 2.57
C CYS A 513 16.86 4.42 1.23
N SER A 514 15.57 4.70 1.11
CA SER A 514 14.88 4.60 -0.16
C SER A 514 13.90 5.73 -0.33
N LEU A 515 13.57 6.03 -1.57
CA LEU A 515 12.47 6.91 -1.87
C LEU A 515 11.15 6.17 -1.62
N ARG A 516 10.35 6.73 -0.72
CA ARG A 516 8.96 6.31 -0.53
C ARG A 516 8.02 7.36 -1.12
N LYS A 517 6.87 6.90 -1.59
CA LYS A 517 5.77 7.77 -2.02
C LYS A 517 4.95 8.16 -0.80
N ILE A 518 4.68 9.46 -0.62
CA ILE A 518 3.69 10.00 0.32
C ILE A 518 2.79 10.99 -0.40
N ARG A 519 1.63 11.34 0.17
CA ARG A 519 0.80 12.39 -0.44
C ARG A 519 1.43 13.77 -0.32
N ALA A 520 1.19 14.63 -1.30
CA ALA A 520 1.44 16.06 -1.18
C ALA A 520 0.78 16.66 0.09
N VAL A 521 -0.47 16.33 0.42
CA VAL A 521 -1.10 16.84 1.65
C VAL A 521 -0.41 16.37 2.93
N GLU A 522 0.23 15.20 2.92
CA GLU A 522 0.97 14.63 4.05
C GLU A 522 2.40 15.18 4.16
N LEU A 523 2.96 15.69 3.06
CA LEU A 523 4.26 16.34 3.01
C LEU A 523 4.25 17.62 3.85
N LYS A 524 5.22 17.75 4.76
CA LYS A 524 5.36 18.83 5.73
C LYS A 524 6.63 19.63 5.48
N GLU A 525 6.65 20.85 6.00
CA GLU A 525 7.88 21.62 6.12
C GLU A 525 8.92 20.83 6.95
N GLY A 526 10.12 20.72 6.40
CA GLY A 526 11.22 19.91 6.93
C GLY A 526 11.34 18.53 6.30
N ASP A 527 10.35 18.04 5.55
CA ASP A 527 10.43 16.71 4.94
C ASP A 527 11.50 16.67 3.82
N PRO A 528 12.30 15.59 3.77
CA PRO A 528 13.40 15.47 2.82
C PRO A 528 12.91 14.95 1.46
N VAL A 529 12.98 15.78 0.42
CA VAL A 529 12.56 15.43 -0.95
C VAL A 529 13.77 15.21 -1.86
N PRO A 530 13.71 14.25 -2.81
CA PRO A 530 14.74 14.08 -3.84
C PRO A 530 14.67 15.19 -4.88
N VAL A 531 15.80 15.85 -5.12
CA VAL A 531 15.96 16.86 -6.16
C VAL A 531 17.12 16.52 -7.06
N MET A 532 17.06 16.96 -8.32
CA MET A 532 18.21 16.86 -9.21
C MET A 532 19.11 18.08 -9.08
N VAL A 533 20.41 17.85 -8.88
CA VAL A 533 21.47 18.86 -8.88
C VAL A 533 22.61 18.36 -9.75
N GLY A 534 22.79 18.97 -10.93
CA GLY A 534 23.71 18.45 -11.94
C GLY A 534 23.28 17.07 -12.41
N ALA A 535 24.17 16.08 -12.31
CA ALA A 535 23.88 14.69 -12.68
C ALA A 535 23.47 13.80 -11.48
N ASN A 536 23.39 14.35 -10.27
CA ASN A 536 23.15 13.59 -9.04
C ASN A 536 21.78 13.91 -8.42
N VAL A 537 21.21 12.90 -7.74
CA VAL A 537 20.01 13.09 -6.90
C VAL A 537 20.46 13.42 -5.48
N LEU A 538 20.07 14.60 -5.00
CA LEU A 538 20.39 15.08 -3.66
C LEU A 538 19.11 15.21 -2.83
N THR A 539 19.29 15.29 -1.51
CA THR A 539 18.21 15.62 -0.58
C THR A 539 18.06 17.13 -0.46
N ASP A 540 16.87 17.64 -0.72
CA ASP A 540 16.45 19.00 -0.35
C ASP A 540 15.33 18.92 0.71
N HIS A 541 14.98 20.04 1.33
CA HIS A 541 13.96 20.07 2.37
C HIS A 541 12.89 21.08 2.02
N ILE A 542 11.62 20.72 2.24
CA ILE A 542 10.50 21.65 2.12
C ILE A 542 10.66 22.74 3.18
N ILE A 543 10.72 24.01 2.78
CA ILE A 543 10.77 25.15 3.69
C ILE A 543 9.43 25.86 3.80
N ARG A 544 8.58 25.72 2.78
CA ARG A 544 7.29 26.39 2.71
C ARG A 544 6.25 25.49 2.06
N ARG A 545 5.09 25.39 2.68
CA ARG A 545 3.93 24.67 2.15
C ARG A 545 2.72 25.59 2.15
N GLU A 546 2.24 25.95 0.96
CA GLU A 546 1.10 26.86 0.80
C GLU A 546 0.02 26.23 -0.07
N VAL A 547 -1.24 26.45 0.28
CA VAL A 547 -2.34 25.97 -0.56
C VAL A 547 -2.86 27.14 -1.39
N VAL A 548 -2.62 27.08 -2.69
CA VAL A 548 -2.94 28.14 -3.67
C VAL A 548 -4.21 27.78 -4.44
N PRO A 549 -5.06 28.75 -4.82
CA PRO A 549 -6.18 28.48 -5.73
C PRO A 549 -5.64 27.92 -7.05
N SER A 550 -6.36 26.99 -7.67
CA SER A 550 -5.92 26.48 -8.97
C SER A 550 -6.08 27.58 -10.03
N PRO A 551 -4.99 27.96 -10.72
CA PRO A 551 -5.05 29.00 -11.76
C PRO A 551 -5.88 28.59 -12.97
N ASP A 552 -6.08 27.28 -13.15
CA ASP A 552 -6.61 26.68 -14.37
C ASP A 552 -7.78 25.75 -14.10
N THR A 553 -8.63 25.58 -15.12
CA THR A 553 -9.73 24.60 -15.08
C THR A 553 -9.29 23.17 -15.37
N ARG A 554 -8.00 22.98 -15.72
CA ARG A 554 -7.41 21.70 -16.12
C ARG A 554 -6.06 21.45 -15.45
N VAL A 555 -5.80 20.17 -15.16
CA VAL A 555 -4.53 19.63 -14.66
C VAL A 555 -4.07 18.51 -15.60
N PHE A 556 -2.77 18.25 -15.65
CA PHE A 556 -2.13 17.46 -16.70
C PHE A 556 -1.39 16.27 -16.08
N CYS A 557 -1.30 15.14 -16.76
CA CYS A 557 -0.56 13.99 -16.27
C CYS A 557 0.19 13.31 -17.40
N LEU A 558 1.29 12.67 -17.03
CA LEU A 558 2.08 11.83 -17.91
C LEU A 558 2.37 10.49 -17.26
N THR A 559 2.30 9.44 -18.07
CA THR A 559 2.63 8.08 -17.64
C THR A 559 4.07 7.76 -18.02
N VAL A 560 4.94 7.41 -17.07
CA VAL A 560 6.35 7.09 -17.30
C VAL A 560 6.60 5.61 -17.03
N ALA A 561 7.33 4.95 -17.93
CA ALA A 561 7.64 3.53 -17.80
C ALA A 561 8.63 3.22 -16.67
N GLU A 562 8.56 1.98 -16.15
CA GLU A 562 9.51 1.33 -15.24
C GLU A 562 9.57 1.91 -13.82
N ASP A 563 10.09 3.13 -13.66
CA ASP A 563 10.38 3.68 -12.33
C ASP A 563 9.15 4.34 -11.68
N HIS A 564 8.15 4.67 -12.50
CA HIS A 564 6.92 5.33 -12.07
C HIS A 564 7.14 6.61 -11.26
N THR A 565 8.14 7.39 -11.68
CA THR A 565 8.52 8.69 -11.12
C THR A 565 8.84 9.67 -12.24
N VAL A 566 8.79 10.98 -11.96
CA VAL A 566 9.19 12.02 -12.91
C VAL A 566 9.81 13.22 -12.19
N LEU A 567 10.82 13.82 -12.81
CA LEU A 567 11.39 15.09 -12.40
C LEU A 567 10.48 16.25 -12.85
N ALA A 568 9.90 16.96 -11.89
CA ALA A 568 9.00 18.09 -12.11
C ALA A 568 9.50 19.31 -11.32
N ASN A 569 9.76 20.43 -12.00
CA ASN A 569 10.43 21.62 -11.42
C ASN A 569 11.71 21.29 -10.62
N GLY A 570 12.47 20.30 -11.09
CA GLY A 570 13.69 19.83 -10.43
C GLY A 570 13.49 18.99 -9.17
N ILE A 571 12.25 18.62 -8.82
CA ILE A 571 11.89 17.75 -7.70
C ILE A 571 11.35 16.43 -8.27
N PHE A 572 11.86 15.29 -7.80
CA PHE A 572 11.30 14.01 -8.22
C PHE A 572 9.99 13.72 -7.47
N THR A 573 8.97 13.36 -8.23
CA THR A 573 7.64 13.01 -7.72
C THR A 573 7.24 11.63 -8.23
N GLY A 574 6.35 10.97 -7.50
CA GLY A 574 5.83 9.67 -7.87
C GLY A 574 4.61 9.79 -8.77
N GLN A 575 4.35 8.73 -9.52
CA GLN A 575 3.01 8.38 -9.97
C GLN A 575 2.30 7.67 -8.80
N CYS A 576 1.02 7.93 -8.54
CA CYS A 576 0.32 7.19 -7.49
C CYS A 576 -0.13 5.82 -8.02
N ASP A 577 0.57 4.79 -7.56
CA ASP A 577 0.17 3.39 -7.68
C ASP A 577 -0.58 3.05 -6.39
N GLY A 578 -1.91 2.88 -6.47
CA GLY A 578 -2.72 2.43 -5.35
C GLY A 578 -2.65 0.91 -5.24
N ASP A 579 -1.85 0.40 -4.31
CA ASP A 579 -1.71 -1.05 -4.01
C ASP A 579 -2.62 -1.51 -2.85
N GLU A 580 -3.35 -0.58 -2.24
CA GLU A 580 -4.34 -0.86 -1.20
C GLU A 580 -5.62 -0.10 -1.50
N ASP A 581 -6.75 -0.79 -1.46
CA ASP A 581 -8.05 -0.17 -1.63
C ASP A 581 -8.92 -0.34 -0.40
N CYS A 582 -9.81 0.63 -0.20
CA CYS A 582 -10.84 0.51 0.80
C CYS A 582 -12.16 0.09 0.17
N ILE A 583 -12.84 -0.84 0.82
CA ILE A 583 -14.19 -1.25 0.47
C ILE A 583 -15.18 -0.88 1.57
N MET A 584 -16.38 -0.52 1.14
CA MET A 584 -17.53 -0.20 1.99
C MET A 584 -18.80 -0.72 1.34
N LEU A 585 -19.79 -1.15 2.15
CA LEU A 585 -21.09 -1.54 1.63
C LEU A 585 -21.77 -0.33 0.96
N LEU A 586 -22.42 -0.56 -0.19
CA LEU A 586 -23.06 0.52 -0.95
C LEU A 586 -24.03 1.33 -0.09
N LEU A 587 -24.89 0.66 0.68
CA LEU A 587 -25.91 1.34 1.49
C LEU A 587 -25.29 2.15 2.65
N ASP A 588 -24.15 1.72 3.20
CA ASP A 588 -23.40 2.52 4.18
C ASP A 588 -22.93 3.83 3.57
N GLY A 589 -22.33 3.74 2.37
CA GLY A 589 -21.90 4.90 1.58
C GLY A 589 -23.05 5.84 1.19
N LEU A 590 -24.30 5.37 1.15
CA LEU A 590 -25.46 6.21 0.83
C LEU A 590 -26.11 6.84 2.07
N ILE A 591 -26.22 6.09 3.18
CA ILE A 591 -26.95 6.54 4.39
C ILE A 591 -26.07 7.33 5.34
N ASN A 592 -24.79 6.93 5.48
CA ASN A 592 -23.92 7.46 6.53
C ASN A 592 -22.91 8.49 6.02
N PHE A 593 -22.61 8.49 4.73
CA PHE A 593 -21.79 9.54 4.12
C PHE A 593 -22.49 10.90 4.15
N SER A 594 -21.75 11.95 4.51
CA SER A 594 -22.20 13.33 4.29
C SER A 594 -21.03 14.27 4.04
N ARG A 595 -21.20 15.17 3.05
CA ARG A 595 -20.23 16.25 2.79
C ARG A 595 -20.05 17.17 4.00
N SER A 596 -21.07 17.31 4.85
CA SER A 596 -21.01 18.11 6.07
C SER A 596 -20.09 17.55 7.16
N PHE A 597 -19.65 16.29 7.03
CA PHE A 597 -18.65 15.68 7.92
C PHE A 597 -17.22 15.86 7.42
N LEU A 598 -17.04 16.20 6.14
CA LEU A 598 -15.71 16.34 5.56
C LEU A 598 -14.91 17.45 6.27
N PRO A 599 -13.61 17.21 6.55
CA PRO A 599 -12.76 18.21 7.16
C PRO A 599 -12.71 19.51 6.34
N GLU A 600 -12.70 20.66 7.04
CA GLU A 600 -12.55 21.98 6.44
C GLU A 600 -11.15 22.21 5.86
N THR A 601 -10.13 21.50 6.38
CA THR A 601 -8.76 21.57 5.88
C THR A 601 -8.60 20.88 4.52
N ARG A 602 -7.93 21.56 3.58
CA ARG A 602 -7.74 21.09 2.20
C ARG A 602 -7.01 19.73 2.16
N GLY A 603 -7.62 18.76 1.47
CA GLY A 603 -7.23 17.34 1.43
C GLY A 603 -8.11 16.40 2.28
N GLY A 604 -9.10 16.94 3.00
CA GLY A 604 -10.08 16.13 3.75
C GLY A 604 -11.22 15.53 2.92
N SER A 605 -11.48 16.08 1.72
CA SER A 605 -12.53 15.62 0.79
C SER A 605 -12.09 14.49 -0.13
N MET A 606 -10.79 14.26 -0.19
CA MET A 606 -10.17 13.18 -0.94
C MET A 606 -10.11 11.97 -0.04
N ASP A 607 -10.08 10.77 -0.62
CA ASP A 607 -10.32 9.55 0.14
C ASP A 607 -11.79 9.50 0.63
N ALA A 608 -12.75 10.06 -0.11
CA ALA A 608 -14.20 9.98 0.18
C ALA A 608 -15.01 9.79 -1.12
N PRO A 609 -16.09 8.99 -1.12
CA PRO A 609 -16.83 8.66 -2.34
C PRO A 609 -17.74 9.83 -2.79
N LEU A 610 -17.16 10.89 -3.35
CA LEU A 610 -17.90 12.07 -3.84
C LEU A 610 -18.70 11.77 -5.11
N VAL A 611 -18.21 10.83 -5.92
CA VAL A 611 -18.83 10.33 -7.16
C VAL A 611 -18.73 8.81 -7.16
N LEU A 612 -19.72 8.14 -7.76
CA LEU A 612 -19.75 6.69 -7.91
C LEU A 612 -19.80 6.31 -9.39
N THR A 613 -18.78 5.61 -9.86
CA THR A 613 -18.73 5.00 -11.20
C THR A 613 -19.48 3.68 -11.16
N THR A 614 -20.58 3.58 -11.91
CA THR A 614 -21.46 2.40 -11.90
C THR A 614 -21.09 1.36 -12.95
N ARG A 615 -20.38 1.74 -14.00
CA ARG A 615 -19.96 0.88 -15.10
C ARG A 615 -18.51 1.15 -15.48
N ILE A 616 -17.76 0.09 -15.71
CA ILE A 616 -16.39 0.19 -16.23
C ILE A 616 -16.40 0.08 -17.75
N ASP A 617 -15.69 0.99 -18.41
CA ASP A 617 -15.36 0.93 -19.83
C ASP A 617 -13.83 0.76 -19.96
N PRO A 618 -13.32 -0.36 -20.53
CA PRO A 618 -11.89 -0.58 -20.72
C PRO A 618 -11.18 0.53 -21.52
N ALA A 619 -11.90 1.23 -22.39
CA ALA A 619 -11.34 2.37 -23.10
C ALA A 619 -11.14 3.62 -22.22
N GLU A 620 -11.79 3.72 -21.05
CA GLU A 620 -11.74 4.91 -20.19
C GLU A 620 -10.85 4.74 -18.94
N ILE A 621 -10.26 3.55 -18.76
CA ILE A 621 -9.39 3.21 -17.63
C ILE A 621 -7.92 3.28 -18.01
N ASP A 622 -7.03 3.07 -17.03
CA ASP A 622 -5.59 3.17 -17.23
C ASP A 622 -5.06 2.20 -18.31
N LYS A 623 -4.13 2.69 -19.13
CA LYS A 623 -3.52 1.96 -20.26
C LYS A 623 -2.68 0.75 -19.82
N GLU A 624 -2.25 0.69 -18.57
CA GLU A 624 -1.62 -0.51 -18.00
C GLU A 624 -2.50 -1.74 -18.24
N SER A 625 -3.81 -1.59 -18.07
CA SER A 625 -4.78 -2.67 -18.31
C SER A 625 -4.89 -3.08 -19.78
N HIS A 626 -4.48 -2.23 -20.73
CA HIS A 626 -4.48 -2.53 -22.16
C HIS A 626 -3.35 -3.47 -22.56
N ASN A 627 -2.30 -3.56 -21.73
CA ASN A 627 -1.14 -4.41 -21.95
C ASN A 627 -1.30 -5.82 -21.37
N LEU A 628 -2.50 -6.16 -20.86
CA LEU A 628 -2.78 -7.50 -20.37
C LEU A 628 -2.84 -8.48 -21.56
N ASP A 629 -2.00 -9.50 -21.50
CA ASP A 629 -2.00 -10.63 -22.43
C ASP A 629 -3.18 -11.55 -22.08
N VAL A 630 -4.03 -11.83 -23.06
CA VAL A 630 -5.31 -12.54 -22.87
C VAL A 630 -5.41 -13.83 -23.68
N GLY A 631 -4.32 -14.25 -24.33
CA GLY A 631 -4.24 -15.50 -25.07
C GLY A 631 -3.99 -16.73 -24.17
N PRO A 632 -4.39 -17.93 -24.60
CA PRO A 632 -4.19 -19.18 -23.83
C PRO A 632 -2.73 -19.66 -23.82
N GLY A 633 -1.89 -19.12 -24.69
CA GLY A 633 -0.49 -19.50 -24.82
C GLY A 633 0.26 -18.50 -25.70
N TYR A 634 1.58 -18.46 -25.56
CA TYR A 634 2.43 -17.65 -26.43
C TYR A 634 2.87 -18.43 -27.68
N PRO A 635 2.96 -17.76 -28.85
CA PRO A 635 3.39 -18.42 -30.08
C PRO A 635 4.90 -18.73 -30.08
N LEU A 636 5.32 -19.71 -30.88
CA LEU A 636 6.73 -20.14 -30.97
C LEU A 636 7.65 -18.98 -31.40
N GLU A 637 7.15 -18.14 -32.29
CA GLU A 637 7.83 -16.96 -32.84
C GLU A 637 8.24 -15.98 -31.73
N LEU A 638 7.41 -15.83 -30.69
CA LEU A 638 7.76 -15.00 -29.53
C LEU A 638 8.99 -15.57 -28.83
N TYR A 639 8.98 -16.87 -28.51
CA TYR A 639 10.11 -17.52 -27.84
C TYR A 639 11.39 -17.44 -28.67
N LEU A 640 11.32 -17.64 -29.99
CA LEU A 640 12.48 -17.52 -30.88
C LEU A 640 13.00 -16.08 -30.97
N ALA A 641 12.11 -15.08 -31.01
CA ALA A 641 12.50 -13.68 -31.02
C ALA A 641 13.20 -13.25 -29.71
N THR A 642 12.79 -13.81 -28.56
CA THR A 642 13.45 -13.51 -27.28
C THR A 642 14.91 -13.98 -27.21
N LEU A 643 15.30 -15.02 -27.97
CA LEU A 643 16.70 -15.47 -28.06
C LEU A 643 17.61 -14.43 -28.73
N ASN A 644 17.03 -13.58 -29.59
CA ASN A 644 17.72 -12.48 -30.25
C ASN A 644 17.57 -11.16 -29.48
N TYR A 645 17.01 -11.19 -28.27
CA TYR A 645 16.71 -10.00 -27.48
C TYR A 645 15.87 -8.96 -28.24
N ALA A 646 14.94 -9.43 -29.09
CA ALA A 646 14.07 -8.56 -29.87
C ALA A 646 13.25 -7.63 -28.96
N HIS A 647 13.05 -6.39 -29.41
CA HIS A 647 12.32 -5.40 -28.61
C HIS A 647 10.83 -5.78 -28.54
N PRO A 648 10.15 -5.66 -27.38
CA PRO A 648 8.75 -6.09 -27.20
C PRO A 648 7.77 -5.55 -28.26
N LYS A 649 7.96 -4.31 -28.72
CA LYS A 649 7.14 -3.70 -29.79
C LYS A 649 7.18 -4.44 -31.14
N GLU A 650 8.27 -5.14 -31.44
CA GLU A 650 8.40 -5.88 -32.70
C GLU A 650 7.57 -7.16 -32.68
N VAL A 651 7.35 -7.72 -31.48
CA VAL A 651 6.61 -8.97 -31.25
C VAL A 651 5.22 -8.73 -30.67
N GLU A 652 4.88 -7.49 -30.32
CA GLU A 652 3.60 -7.07 -29.76
C GLU A 652 2.40 -7.48 -30.63
N GLY A 653 2.59 -7.53 -31.96
CA GLY A 653 1.58 -7.98 -32.92
C GLY A 653 1.32 -9.48 -32.92
N LEU A 654 2.20 -10.28 -32.30
CA LEU A 654 2.06 -11.74 -32.19
C LEU A 654 1.21 -12.14 -30.98
N VAL A 655 1.06 -11.25 -29.99
CA VAL A 655 0.34 -11.52 -28.75
C VAL A 655 -1.05 -10.88 -28.80
N ASP A 656 -2.04 -11.61 -28.29
CA ASP A 656 -3.39 -11.09 -28.10
C ASP A 656 -3.47 -10.35 -26.77
N ARG A 657 -3.86 -9.08 -26.84
CA ARG A 657 -3.88 -8.13 -25.72
C ARG A 657 -5.18 -7.37 -25.69
N VAL A 658 -5.58 -6.93 -24.50
CA VAL A 658 -6.79 -6.09 -24.31
C VAL A 658 -6.79 -4.89 -25.25
N GLY A 659 -5.65 -4.21 -25.43
CA GLY A 659 -5.53 -3.05 -26.32
C GLY A 659 -5.96 -3.30 -27.77
N ARG A 660 -5.86 -4.56 -28.26
CA ARG A 660 -6.29 -4.94 -29.61
C ARG A 660 -7.78 -5.25 -29.71
N ARG A 661 -8.44 -5.47 -28.57
CA ARG A 661 -9.86 -5.81 -28.48
C ARG A 661 -10.74 -4.59 -28.18
N LEU A 662 -10.15 -3.44 -27.84
CA LEU A 662 -10.87 -2.19 -27.53
C LEU A 662 -11.85 -1.81 -28.66
N GLY A 663 -13.04 -1.35 -28.27
CA GLY A 663 -14.11 -0.99 -29.22
C GLY A 663 -14.89 -2.18 -29.77
N THR A 664 -14.53 -3.42 -29.43
CA THR A 664 -15.29 -4.64 -29.75
C THR A 664 -15.96 -5.22 -28.51
N PRO A 665 -16.95 -6.14 -28.64
CA PRO A 665 -17.51 -6.85 -27.49
C PRO A 665 -16.46 -7.62 -26.68
N ALA A 666 -15.43 -8.18 -27.34
CA ALA A 666 -14.36 -8.96 -26.73
C ALA A 666 -13.39 -8.14 -25.83
N GLN A 667 -13.63 -6.83 -25.64
CA GLN A 667 -12.83 -5.99 -24.75
C GLN A 667 -13.03 -6.31 -23.26
N ILE A 668 -14.14 -6.97 -22.90
CA ILE A 668 -14.52 -7.31 -21.51
C ILE A 668 -14.70 -8.81 -21.26
N GLU A 669 -14.61 -9.64 -22.29
CA GLU A 669 -14.92 -11.08 -22.22
C GLU A 669 -14.04 -11.90 -23.18
N GLY A 670 -14.00 -13.21 -22.96
CA GLY A 670 -13.22 -14.14 -23.76
C GLY A 670 -11.73 -14.09 -23.45
N PHE A 671 -11.36 -13.78 -22.21
CA PHE A 671 -9.97 -13.82 -21.77
C PHE A 671 -9.52 -15.25 -21.53
N SER A 672 -8.22 -15.47 -21.65
CA SER A 672 -7.57 -16.73 -21.30
C SER A 672 -6.31 -16.42 -20.48
N PHE A 673 -5.64 -17.47 -20.03
CA PHE A 673 -4.40 -17.38 -19.28
C PHE A 673 -3.47 -18.52 -19.70
N THR A 674 -2.17 -18.33 -19.49
CA THR A 674 -1.14 -19.25 -19.96
C THR A 674 -0.78 -20.34 -18.95
N HIS A 675 -0.92 -20.06 -17.65
CA HIS A 675 -0.52 -20.96 -16.57
C HIS A 675 -1.65 -21.12 -15.57
N ASP A 676 -2.03 -22.37 -15.34
CA ASP A 676 -3.01 -22.71 -14.33
C ASP A 676 -2.39 -22.72 -12.92
N THR A 677 -3.22 -22.52 -11.91
CA THR A 677 -2.83 -22.61 -10.50
C THR A 677 -3.63 -23.71 -9.81
N THR A 678 -3.14 -24.26 -8.70
CA THR A 678 -3.91 -25.24 -7.93
C THR A 678 -5.01 -24.57 -7.09
N ASP A 679 -4.71 -23.40 -6.53
CA ASP A 679 -5.63 -22.59 -5.72
C ASP A 679 -5.02 -21.18 -5.57
N ILE A 680 -5.84 -20.13 -5.74
CA ILE A 680 -5.42 -18.72 -5.60
C ILE A 680 -4.93 -18.35 -4.19
N SER A 681 -5.16 -19.21 -3.20
CA SER A 681 -4.74 -19.08 -1.80
C SER A 681 -3.86 -20.25 -1.33
N ALA A 682 -3.21 -21.00 -2.24
CA ALA A 682 -2.36 -22.15 -1.86
C ALA A 682 -1.13 -21.77 -1.02
N GLY A 683 -0.67 -20.52 -1.13
CA GLY A 683 0.51 -20.01 -0.43
C GLY A 683 0.29 -19.75 1.07
N PRO A 684 1.34 -19.36 1.80
CA PRO A 684 1.21 -18.95 3.19
C PRO A 684 0.28 -17.73 3.33
N LEU A 685 -0.79 -17.86 4.11
CA LEU A 685 -1.83 -16.83 4.27
C LEU A 685 -1.36 -15.58 5.04
N GLU A 686 -0.36 -15.75 5.89
CA GLU A 686 0.29 -14.67 6.63
C GLU A 686 1.79 -14.73 6.44
N SER A 687 2.40 -13.55 6.29
CA SER A 687 3.85 -13.44 6.19
C SER A 687 4.51 -13.67 7.56
N THR A 688 5.69 -14.29 7.57
CA THR A 688 6.51 -14.39 8.78
C THR A 688 6.81 -13.00 9.36
N TYR A 689 6.98 -11.99 8.49
CA TYR A 689 7.18 -10.59 8.90
C TYR A 689 6.06 -10.04 9.79
N THR A 690 4.80 -10.45 9.54
CA THR A 690 3.64 -10.00 10.34
C THR A 690 3.49 -10.78 11.65
N GLN A 691 4.02 -12.01 11.71
CA GLN A 691 3.96 -12.87 12.89
C GLN A 691 5.04 -12.52 13.92
N LEU A 692 6.24 -12.20 13.44
CA LEU A 692 7.35 -11.75 14.29
C LEU A 692 7.03 -10.38 14.90
N LYS A 693 7.15 -10.27 16.22
CA LYS A 693 6.75 -9.06 16.95
C LYS A 693 7.92 -8.09 17.10
N SER A 694 9.11 -8.61 17.39
CA SER A 694 10.29 -7.77 17.60
C SER A 694 11.03 -7.54 16.28
N MET A 695 11.70 -6.38 16.18
CA MET A 695 12.52 -6.09 14.99
C MET A 695 13.75 -6.99 14.94
N ILE A 696 14.30 -7.35 16.11
CA ILE A 696 15.45 -8.23 16.25
C ILE A 696 15.15 -9.60 15.64
N GLU A 697 14.03 -10.22 16.02
CA GLU A 697 13.58 -11.49 15.42
C GLU A 697 13.44 -11.41 13.90
N LYS A 698 12.89 -10.30 13.38
CA LYS A 698 12.71 -10.09 11.94
C LYS A 698 14.03 -10.06 11.21
N LEU A 699 15.01 -9.36 11.77
CA LEU A 699 16.33 -9.26 11.19
C LEU A 699 17.07 -10.60 11.24
N ASP A 700 17.03 -11.29 12.38
CA ASP A 700 17.66 -12.60 12.51
C ASP A 700 17.09 -13.59 11.49
N ALA A 701 15.77 -13.56 11.28
CA ALA A 701 15.12 -14.35 10.24
C ALA A 701 15.53 -13.94 8.82
N GLU A 702 15.69 -12.64 8.55
CA GLU A 702 16.17 -12.12 7.26
C GLU A 702 17.60 -12.57 6.97
N LEU A 703 18.53 -12.43 7.91
CA LEU A 703 19.92 -12.85 7.76
C LEU A 703 20.06 -14.37 7.70
N ALA A 704 19.27 -15.12 8.49
CA ALA A 704 19.24 -16.58 8.40
C ALA A 704 18.68 -17.08 7.06
N LEU A 705 17.81 -16.30 6.40
CA LEU A 705 17.34 -16.60 5.06
C LEU A 705 18.41 -16.26 4.01
N ALA A 706 19.12 -15.15 4.17
CA ALA A 706 20.24 -14.78 3.30
C ALA A 706 21.30 -15.90 3.24
N GLY A 707 21.71 -16.45 4.38
CA GLY A 707 22.68 -17.56 4.43
C GLY A 707 22.17 -18.90 3.85
N LYS A 708 20.89 -19.02 3.50
CA LYS A 708 20.32 -20.19 2.82
C LYS A 708 20.21 -20.02 1.31
N ILE A 709 20.16 -18.78 0.82
CA ILE A 709 19.87 -18.49 -0.59
C ILE A 709 21.17 -18.18 -1.32
N ARG A 710 21.55 -19.05 -2.26
CA ARG A 710 22.77 -18.87 -3.10
C ARG A 710 22.82 -17.55 -3.86
N ALA A 711 21.66 -17.02 -4.26
CA ALA A 711 21.57 -15.77 -5.02
C ALA A 711 21.73 -14.50 -4.16
N VAL A 712 21.86 -14.63 -2.84
CA VAL A 712 21.94 -13.52 -1.91
C VAL A 712 23.29 -13.57 -1.20
N ASP A 713 24.02 -12.46 -1.22
CA ASP A 713 25.23 -12.28 -0.43
C ASP A 713 24.86 -11.82 0.98
N GLU A 714 25.06 -12.69 1.97
CA GLU A 714 24.73 -12.40 3.38
C GLU A 714 25.56 -11.26 3.97
N ASP A 715 26.81 -11.08 3.52
CA ASP A 715 27.69 -10.02 3.99
C ASP A 715 27.23 -8.66 3.45
N ASP A 716 26.83 -8.58 2.17
CA ASP A 716 26.23 -7.36 1.58
C ASP A 716 24.90 -7.00 2.26
N VAL A 717 24.02 -7.98 2.52
CA VAL A 717 22.76 -7.74 3.23
C VAL A 717 23.02 -7.19 4.64
N ALA A 718 23.93 -7.79 5.39
CA ALA A 718 24.32 -7.34 6.71
C ALA A 718 24.85 -5.89 6.70
N GLU A 719 25.74 -5.57 5.76
CA GLU A 719 26.30 -4.22 5.62
C GLU A 719 25.23 -3.19 5.20
N ARG A 720 24.34 -3.55 4.27
CA ARG A 720 23.21 -2.69 3.90
C ARG A 720 22.32 -2.42 5.11
N VAL A 721 21.95 -3.42 5.90
CA VAL A 721 21.12 -3.20 7.10
C VAL A 721 21.78 -2.22 8.08
N LEU A 722 23.09 -2.38 8.34
CA LEU A 722 23.82 -1.50 9.25
C LEU A 722 23.87 -0.05 8.75
N THR A 723 24.31 0.14 7.51
CA THR A 723 24.52 1.47 6.93
C THR A 723 23.22 2.20 6.65
N THR A 724 22.18 1.45 6.27
CA THR A 724 20.91 2.03 5.88
C THR A 724 20.00 2.30 7.07
N HIS A 725 19.88 1.35 8.00
CA HIS A 725 18.90 1.42 9.07
C HIS A 725 19.54 1.74 10.43
N PHE A 726 20.46 0.91 10.93
CA PHE A 726 20.89 0.98 12.34
C PHE A 726 21.76 2.19 12.62
N ILE A 727 22.80 2.41 11.83
CA ILE A 727 23.71 3.54 12.04
C ILE A 727 22.94 4.87 11.92
N ARG A 728 22.00 4.98 10.97
CA ARG A 728 21.18 6.19 10.80
C ARG A 728 20.24 6.42 11.99
N ASP A 729 19.58 5.39 12.49
CA ASP A 729 18.67 5.50 13.64
C ASP A 729 19.43 5.80 14.94
N LEU A 730 20.54 5.12 15.20
CA LEU A 730 21.41 5.39 16.36
C LEU A 730 21.92 6.84 16.34
N GLN A 731 22.42 7.32 15.19
CA GLN A 731 22.87 8.71 15.02
C GLN A 731 21.73 9.71 15.18
N GLY A 732 20.58 9.43 14.56
CA GLY A 732 19.39 10.26 14.61
C GLY A 732 18.85 10.41 16.02
N ASN A 733 18.68 9.30 16.75
CA ASN A 733 18.18 9.29 18.11
C ASN A 733 19.18 9.93 19.09
N LEU A 734 20.48 9.71 18.94
CA LEU A 734 21.50 10.37 19.76
C LEU A 734 21.49 11.90 19.54
N SER A 735 21.42 12.35 18.28
CA SER A 735 21.30 13.78 17.97
C SER A 735 19.99 14.38 18.50
N ALA A 736 18.87 13.67 18.34
CA ALA A 736 17.56 14.08 18.83
C ALA A 736 17.55 14.17 20.36
N PHE A 737 18.17 13.23 21.06
CA PHE A 737 18.32 13.24 22.52
C PHE A 737 19.05 14.50 23.02
N SER A 738 20.12 14.91 22.33
CA SER A 738 20.87 16.13 22.69
C SER A 738 20.08 17.44 22.48
N LYS A 739 19.12 17.45 21.55
CA LYS A 739 18.32 18.64 21.16
C LYS A 739 16.87 18.57 21.64
N GLN A 740 16.54 17.59 22.48
CA GLN A 740 15.15 17.25 22.77
C GLN A 740 14.41 18.33 23.55
N LYS A 741 13.08 18.26 23.50
CA LYS A 741 12.19 19.03 24.36
C LYS A 741 11.74 18.16 25.52
N PHE A 742 11.17 18.80 26.52
CA PHE A 742 10.56 18.15 27.66
C PHE A 742 9.05 18.35 27.62
N ARG A 743 8.27 17.35 28.01
CA ARG A 743 6.80 17.43 28.00
C ARG A 743 6.24 17.07 29.36
N CYS A 744 5.27 17.86 29.81
CA CYS A 744 4.48 17.49 30.98
C CYS A 744 3.49 16.37 30.63
N VAL A 745 3.47 15.30 31.44
CA VAL A 745 2.57 14.15 31.24
C VAL A 745 1.09 14.54 31.41
N LYS A 746 0.80 15.50 32.29
CA LYS A 746 -0.58 15.87 32.66
C LYS A 746 -1.21 16.88 31.70
N CYS A 747 -0.49 17.95 31.36
CA CYS A 747 -1.05 19.04 30.54
C CYS A 747 -0.44 19.15 29.13
N ASN A 748 0.48 18.25 28.77
CA ASN A 748 1.16 18.21 27.46
C ASN A 748 1.91 19.49 27.05
N THR A 749 2.09 20.43 27.98
CA THR A 749 2.90 21.63 27.73
C THR A 749 4.34 21.19 27.45
N SER A 750 4.89 21.68 26.34
CA SER A 750 6.27 21.40 25.92
C SER A 750 7.19 22.52 26.36
N TYR A 751 8.31 22.15 26.97
CA TYR A 751 9.37 23.03 27.43
C TYR A 751 10.63 22.76 26.62
N ARG A 752 11.29 23.82 26.15
CA ARG A 752 12.60 23.70 25.48
C ARG A 752 13.70 23.22 26.43
N ARG A 753 13.60 23.54 27.72
CA ARG A 753 14.53 23.15 28.78
C ARG A 753 13.75 22.68 29.99
N MET A 754 14.32 21.76 30.76
CA MET A 754 13.72 21.31 32.02
C MET A 754 13.59 22.51 32.98
N PRO A 755 12.39 22.82 33.50
CA PRO A 755 12.23 23.81 34.57
C PRO A 755 13.07 23.40 35.79
N LEU A 756 13.75 24.37 36.42
CA LEU A 756 14.62 24.10 37.57
C LEU A 756 13.89 23.44 38.75
N ALA A 757 12.58 23.67 38.88
CA ALA A 757 11.74 23.04 39.89
C ALA A 757 11.44 21.55 39.62
N GLY A 758 11.83 21.00 38.46
CA GLY A 758 11.54 19.63 38.04
C GLY A 758 10.04 19.33 37.81
N LYS A 759 9.18 20.35 37.90
CA LYS A 759 7.72 20.24 37.80
C LYS A 759 7.19 21.21 36.75
N CYS A 760 6.03 20.89 36.20
CA CYS A 760 5.33 21.77 35.26
C CYS A 760 4.83 23.04 35.94
N ASN A 761 5.27 24.20 35.42
CA ASN A 761 4.85 25.52 35.90
C ASN A 761 3.34 25.78 35.77
N ARG A 762 2.64 25.01 34.92
CA ARG A 762 1.20 25.19 34.67
C ARG A 762 0.32 24.31 35.56
N CYS A 763 0.74 23.08 35.84
CA CYS A 763 -0.13 22.09 36.50
C CYS A 763 0.55 21.26 37.59
N GLY A 764 1.81 21.57 37.94
CA GLY A 764 2.61 20.85 38.94
C GLY A 764 2.98 19.40 38.58
N GLY A 765 2.62 18.94 37.38
CA GLY A 765 2.83 17.55 36.94
C GLY A 765 4.29 17.25 36.58
N ASN A 766 4.62 15.95 36.54
CA ASN A 766 5.95 15.49 36.17
C ASN A 766 6.27 15.83 34.70
N ILE A 767 7.54 16.14 34.45
CA ILE A 767 8.06 16.47 33.13
C ILE A 767 9.01 15.37 32.71
N ILE A 768 8.77 14.80 31.53
CA ILE A 768 9.60 13.74 30.96
C ILE A 768 10.31 14.22 29.69
N PRO A 769 11.51 13.70 29.40
CA PRO A 769 12.15 13.88 28.10
C PRO A 769 11.30 13.26 26.98
N THR A 770 11.37 13.80 25.77
CA THR A 770 10.67 13.22 24.61
C THR A 770 11.39 12.02 24.01
N VAL A 771 12.71 11.93 24.19
CA VAL A 771 13.55 10.81 23.73
C VAL A 771 14.20 10.18 24.95
N HIS A 772 14.06 8.87 25.11
CA HIS A 772 14.58 8.13 26.26
C HIS A 772 15.87 7.39 25.89
N GLU A 773 16.75 7.14 26.86
CA GLU A 773 18.00 6.40 26.66
C GLU A 773 17.80 5.07 25.94
N GLY A 774 16.79 4.28 26.33
CA GLY A 774 16.50 2.99 25.71
C GLY A 774 16.16 3.10 24.21
N SER A 775 15.64 4.23 23.74
CA SER A 775 15.41 4.45 22.30
C SER A 775 16.72 4.70 21.53
N VAL A 776 17.73 5.26 22.20
CA VAL A 776 19.06 5.49 21.61
C VAL A 776 19.88 4.20 21.59
N LYS A 777 19.81 3.37 22.64
CA LYS A 777 20.58 2.11 22.74
C LYS A 777 19.97 0.93 21.97
N LYS A 778 18.74 1.07 21.45
CA LYS A 778 17.90 -0.02 20.94
C LYS A 778 18.59 -0.99 19.96
N TYR A 779 19.51 -0.52 19.12
CA TYR A 779 20.16 -1.33 18.06
C TYR A 779 21.67 -1.47 18.21
N LEU A 780 22.24 -0.99 19.31
CA LEU A 780 23.69 -0.90 19.47
C LEU A 780 24.33 -2.29 19.59
N GLU A 781 23.82 -3.13 20.48
CA GLU A 781 24.31 -4.50 20.71
C GLU A 781 24.21 -5.35 19.43
N MET A 782 23.05 -5.31 18.77
CA MET A 782 22.84 -6.01 17.52
C MET A 782 23.77 -5.51 16.40
N SER A 783 24.04 -4.20 16.33
CA SER A 783 25.01 -3.67 15.37
C SER A 783 26.42 -4.22 15.61
N ARG A 784 26.79 -4.45 16.88
CA ARG A 784 28.08 -5.06 17.24
C ARG A 784 28.13 -6.53 16.83
N ASP A 785 27.06 -7.27 17.05
CA ASP A 785 27.00 -8.69 16.70
C ASP A 785 27.05 -8.92 15.20
N ILE A 786 26.38 -8.09 14.40
CA ILE A 786 26.50 -8.12 12.94
C ILE A 786 27.95 -7.85 12.50
N CYS A 787 28.60 -6.83 13.09
CA CYS A 787 30.00 -6.51 12.79
C CYS A 787 30.99 -7.63 13.15
N ARG A 788 30.63 -8.52 14.09
CA ARG A 788 31.43 -9.67 14.51
C ARG A 788 31.18 -10.91 13.64
N LYS A 789 29.94 -11.14 13.25
CA LYS A 789 29.52 -12.37 12.56
C LYS A 789 29.72 -12.31 11.05
N TYR A 790 29.52 -11.16 10.43
CA TYR A 790 29.56 -10.98 8.98
C TYR A 790 30.77 -10.13 8.55
N LYS A 791 31.21 -10.31 7.30
CA LYS A 791 32.34 -9.57 6.71
C LYS A 791 31.90 -8.20 6.21
N VAL A 792 31.64 -7.31 7.16
CA VAL A 792 31.34 -5.90 6.88
C VAL A 792 32.61 -5.10 6.61
N SER A 793 32.51 -4.03 5.82
CA SER A 793 33.65 -3.13 5.59
C SER A 793 34.21 -2.53 6.89
N GLU A 794 35.53 -2.32 6.92
CA GLU A 794 36.21 -1.71 8.08
C GLU A 794 35.63 -0.33 8.41
N TYR A 795 35.25 0.44 7.40
CA TYR A 795 34.60 1.74 7.60
C TYR A 795 33.29 1.62 8.37
N THR A 796 32.41 0.69 7.98
CA THR A 796 31.14 0.45 8.66
C THR A 796 31.37 -0.02 10.10
N ARG A 797 32.35 -0.90 10.33
CA ARG A 797 32.72 -1.36 11.68
C ARG A 797 33.20 -0.21 12.57
N GLN A 798 34.08 0.65 12.06
CA GLN A 798 34.56 1.82 12.79
C GLN A 798 33.43 2.81 13.12
N ARG A 799 32.47 3.01 12.21
CA ARG A 799 31.30 3.86 12.48
C ARG A 799 30.47 3.35 13.65
N VAL A 800 30.24 2.05 13.73
CA VAL A 800 29.51 1.44 14.86
C VAL A 800 30.29 1.63 16.16
N GLN A 801 31.62 1.43 16.14
CA GLN A 801 32.47 1.64 17.31
C GLN A 801 32.47 3.10 17.80
N VAL A 802 32.56 4.07 16.88
CA VAL A 802 32.49 5.50 17.23
C VAL A 802 31.13 5.85 17.85
N LEU A 803 30.05 5.24 17.35
CA LEU A 803 28.72 5.44 17.93
C LEU A 803 28.59 4.81 19.31
N ASP A 804 29.16 3.63 19.52
CA ASP A 804 29.23 2.96 20.83
C ASP A 804 29.92 3.89 21.84
N MET A 805 31.11 4.39 21.50
CA MET A 805 31.84 5.35 22.32
C MET A 805 31.06 6.64 22.60
N ALA A 806 30.34 7.17 21.60
CA ALA A 806 29.54 8.38 21.77
C ALA A 806 28.33 8.16 22.70
N ILE A 807 27.69 6.99 22.61
CA ILE A 807 26.57 6.61 23.48
C ILE A 807 27.09 6.38 24.91
N GLU A 808 28.18 5.63 25.08
CA GLU A 808 28.83 5.41 26.38
C GLU A 808 29.29 6.73 27.02
N SER A 809 29.87 7.64 26.25
CA SER A 809 30.25 8.97 26.76
C SER A 809 29.06 9.81 27.19
N THR A 810 27.87 9.60 26.61
CA THR A 810 26.67 10.39 26.89
C THR A 810 25.92 9.87 28.11
N PHE A 811 25.79 8.55 28.24
CA PHE A 811 24.97 7.90 29.28
C PHE A 811 25.80 7.26 30.40
N GLY A 812 27.11 7.11 30.21
CA GLY A 812 27.97 6.30 31.05
C GLY A 812 27.86 4.81 30.75
N GLN A 813 28.78 4.02 31.33
CA GLN A 813 28.65 2.57 31.33
C GLN A 813 27.49 2.17 32.25
N GLU A 814 26.81 1.06 31.90
CA GLU A 814 25.78 0.51 32.78
C GLU A 814 26.40 0.22 34.16
N LYS A 815 25.70 0.64 35.22
CA LYS A 815 26.12 0.31 36.58
C LYS A 815 26.15 -1.21 36.67
N SER A 816 27.33 -1.79 36.88
CA SER A 816 27.44 -3.21 37.20
C SER A 816 26.55 -3.49 38.41
N GLN A 817 25.45 -4.21 38.18
CA GLN A 817 24.70 -4.77 39.31
C GLN A 817 25.62 -5.82 39.94
N GLN A 818 26.07 -5.55 41.15
CA GLN A 818 26.78 -6.52 41.96
C GLN A 818 25.81 -7.68 42.23
N MET A 819 25.90 -8.73 41.42
CA MET A 819 25.14 -9.96 41.64
C MET A 819 25.58 -10.58 42.97
N GLY A 820 24.62 -11.07 43.74
CA GLY A 820 24.92 -11.74 45.00
C GLY A 820 25.59 -13.09 44.72
N LEU A 821 26.37 -13.61 45.68
CA LEU A 821 26.97 -14.95 45.58
C LEU A 821 25.90 -16.05 45.31
N ALA A 822 24.64 -15.79 45.70
CA ALA A 822 23.50 -16.66 45.49
C ALA A 822 22.99 -16.71 44.04
N ASP A 823 23.34 -15.73 43.19
CA ASP A 823 22.98 -15.77 41.76
C ASP A 823 24.02 -16.54 40.91
N PHE A 824 25.14 -16.94 41.54
CA PHE A 824 26.23 -17.73 40.94
C PHE A 824 26.26 -19.20 41.41
N MET A 825 25.46 -19.55 42.42
CA MET A 825 25.24 -20.93 42.89
C MET A 825 23.96 -21.47 42.26
#